data_AF-A0A1I7SAM8-F1
#
_entry.id   AF-A0A1I7SAM8-F1
#
_cell.length_a   1.000
_cell.length_b   1.000
_cell.length_c   1.000
_cell.angle_alpha   90.00
_cell.angle_beta   90.00
_cell.angle_gamma   90.00
#
_symmetry.space_group_name_H-M   'P 1'
#
loop_
_entity.id
_entity.type
_entity.pdbx_description
1 polymer ?
#
loop_
_entity_poly.entity_id
_entity_poly.type
_entity_poly.pdbx_seq_one_letter_code
_entity_poly.pdbx_strand_id
1 'polypeptide(L)'
;MHALGLKSLRKIANGGISLTKNKNLCFGQTIPYKELFGVKDVVIKENMNQTTCENLGRVCDPTCHPEFGCWGPGPSQCVKCLNFTKDGYCSDKCPTHDGYFISRTDPSDCRPCADECLRCQGPTDSDCLKCRWFEMPKLVGNQLKCVRQCPADTFQHLNRCVKCAPACYQHGCTGNGTHLGAGGCNKCLFAIRNTSQVECLEGETEESVCKENGFVNYHLSLGSLKEKNTKFMCEKCPEECSSCTRSTIDANDCECSKYRLVTPKFQANETIDLPDECTLTCGHGSRIIVNATDKSPVQVCERCNDLCDPDFSCTGPSQFECDQCRVGGVRTEDDVTECLPKCPDYAPFTYQGMCVTEDTEAILARRRNFLIGAVVAGFIVASTVILILVSRCMKYRKKYEKEALMHMPEIPELDRKKLTQRPNMGRFTLISTDELDDPGRNVLGQGAFGIVYAGKWKPAGHSMSIPVAIKAINPSETKNVTENEMLKEAGVMGKVRHEHLLPLVGVCLAKGGLKIITILRPLGSLLKFLQQYKQRLAAKQLVLYQYQISSAMEYLAKKKIVHRDLAARNVLVKTINHVEVTDFGLAQLLQNNENTVVIKEGRVAVKWLALESLRTHVFNERTDVWAFGVTCWEIMTFGEPPYRELQAILQPIANNYNFATEFANLLEKGHRLKQPLNCSQELYEELLNCWLIDPESRPTFRELKTKFESFARAPHLYVQDRQAVSQMESISEQEQRAMIERMLQDSDFENPLELDPSDYGPIKPNRHSENTEETFLPDTPTSSHFGNRNPFGTDRSISVGSRLPRVSDANSMEDEYLQPKNALEPTENGTVYTPVIVNSNPESPSHDYLNDPYQKLLKTQQNETETAF
;
A
#
# COMPACT_ATOMS: atom_id res chain seq x y z
N MET A 1 -39.33 -1.90 -36.48
CA MET A 1 -38.35 -2.99 -36.65
C MET A 1 -37.83 -2.95 -38.08
N HIS A 2 -36.51 -2.95 -38.28
CA HIS A 2 -35.89 -2.81 -39.62
C HIS A 2 -35.11 -4.05 -40.08
N ALA A 3 -34.71 -4.88 -39.12
CA ALA A 3 -33.87 -6.08 -39.24
C ALA A 3 -34.53 -7.23 -38.47
N LEU A 4 -34.14 -8.48 -38.75
CA LEU A 4 -34.64 -9.66 -38.01
C LEU A 4 -33.63 -10.19 -36.98
N GLY A 5 -32.32 -9.98 -37.20
CA GLY A 5 -31.27 -10.32 -36.23
C GLY A 5 -31.06 -11.82 -35.96
N LEU A 6 -31.61 -12.72 -36.78
CA LEU A 6 -31.64 -14.18 -36.53
C LEU A 6 -30.30 -14.89 -36.79
N LYS A 7 -29.17 -14.29 -36.38
CA LYS A 7 -27.80 -14.81 -36.59
C LYS A 7 -27.54 -16.21 -36.02
N SER A 8 -28.38 -16.68 -35.10
CA SER A 8 -28.31 -18.04 -34.51
C SER A 8 -29.14 -19.08 -35.27
N LEU A 9 -29.91 -18.69 -36.29
CA LEU A 9 -30.65 -19.64 -37.13
C LEU A 9 -29.66 -20.50 -37.92
N ARG A 10 -29.75 -21.83 -37.77
CA ARG A 10 -28.89 -22.81 -38.47
C ARG A 10 -29.67 -23.70 -39.43
N LYS A 11 -30.94 -23.97 -39.14
CA LYS A 11 -31.85 -24.79 -39.94
C LYS A 11 -33.29 -24.43 -39.61
N ILE A 12 -34.19 -24.54 -40.59
CA ILE A 12 -35.64 -24.61 -40.37
C ILE A 12 -36.02 -26.08 -40.57
N ALA A 13 -36.58 -26.72 -39.55
CA ALA A 13 -36.76 -28.17 -39.55
C ALA A 13 -37.99 -28.62 -40.37
N ASN A 14 -39.10 -27.87 -40.27
CA ASN A 14 -40.37 -28.09 -40.97
C ASN A 14 -41.08 -26.74 -41.14
N GLY A 15 -41.95 -26.62 -42.15
CA GLY A 15 -42.77 -25.43 -42.41
C GLY A 15 -42.19 -24.46 -43.44
N GLY A 16 -42.88 -23.33 -43.62
CA GLY A 16 -42.53 -22.27 -44.58
C GLY A 16 -42.24 -20.93 -43.89
N ILE A 17 -41.66 -19.99 -44.65
CA ILE A 17 -41.33 -18.63 -44.19
C ILE A 17 -42.33 -17.64 -44.77
N SER A 18 -42.94 -16.82 -43.91
CA SER A 18 -43.83 -15.73 -44.33
C SER A 18 -43.39 -14.41 -43.68
N LEU A 19 -42.86 -13.51 -44.48
CA LEU A 19 -42.45 -12.15 -44.08
C LEU A 19 -43.31 -11.16 -44.86
N THR A 20 -44.44 -10.75 -44.29
CA THR A 20 -45.40 -9.89 -45.00
C THR A 20 -45.86 -8.68 -44.21
N LYS A 21 -46.23 -7.61 -44.93
CA LYS A 21 -46.79 -6.34 -44.41
C LYS A 21 -45.85 -5.50 -43.53
N ASN A 22 -44.55 -5.81 -43.50
CA ASN A 22 -43.57 -5.11 -42.68
C ASN A 22 -43.04 -3.85 -43.40
N LYS A 23 -43.82 -2.76 -43.36
CA LYS A 23 -43.53 -1.43 -43.97
C LYS A 23 -42.23 -0.73 -43.51
N ASN A 24 -41.35 -1.41 -42.80
CA ASN A 24 -40.08 -0.90 -42.26
C ASN A 24 -38.91 -1.90 -42.37
N LEU A 25 -39.18 -3.17 -42.72
CA LEU A 25 -38.19 -4.24 -42.78
C LEU A 25 -37.40 -4.17 -44.09
N CYS A 26 -36.08 -4.11 -43.99
CA CYS A 26 -35.16 -4.05 -45.14
C CYS A 26 -34.33 -5.34 -45.26
N PHE A 27 -33.68 -5.77 -44.18
CA PHE A 27 -32.69 -6.85 -44.25
C PHE A 27 -33.31 -8.24 -44.52
N GLY A 28 -34.56 -8.46 -44.10
CA GLY A 28 -35.29 -9.72 -44.27
C GLY A 28 -35.68 -10.10 -45.70
N GLN A 29 -35.22 -9.37 -46.72
CA GLN A 29 -35.33 -9.74 -48.13
C GLN A 29 -33.97 -9.92 -48.83
N THR A 30 -32.86 -9.76 -48.10
CA THR A 30 -31.49 -9.93 -48.63
C THR A 30 -31.00 -11.38 -48.62
N ILE A 31 -31.76 -12.29 -47.98
CA ILE A 31 -31.30 -13.63 -47.61
C ILE A 31 -31.92 -14.68 -48.56
N PRO A 32 -31.11 -15.55 -49.21
CA PRO A 32 -31.59 -16.62 -50.08
C PRO A 32 -32.12 -17.80 -49.25
N TYR A 33 -33.34 -17.65 -48.72
CA TYR A 33 -33.92 -18.58 -47.74
C TYR A 33 -34.15 -20.01 -48.26
N LYS A 34 -34.36 -20.19 -49.58
CA LYS A 34 -34.60 -21.53 -50.16
C LYS A 34 -33.30 -22.31 -50.24
N GLU A 35 -32.25 -21.61 -50.67
CA GLU A 35 -30.89 -22.08 -50.90
C GLU A 35 -30.19 -22.38 -49.56
N LEU A 36 -30.37 -21.52 -48.55
CA LEU A 36 -29.76 -21.68 -47.22
C LEU A 36 -30.44 -22.71 -46.31
N PHE A 37 -31.77 -22.83 -46.38
CA PHE A 37 -32.53 -23.62 -45.40
C PHE A 37 -33.35 -24.77 -46.01
N GLY A 38 -33.34 -24.96 -47.33
CA GLY A 38 -34.09 -26.01 -48.03
C GLY A 38 -35.61 -25.83 -47.98
N VAL A 39 -36.09 -24.65 -47.60
CA VAL A 39 -37.52 -24.35 -47.40
C VAL A 39 -38.21 -24.17 -48.75
N LYS A 40 -39.28 -24.93 -49.00
CA LYS A 40 -40.05 -24.86 -50.26
C LYS A 40 -40.91 -23.59 -50.32
N ASP A 41 -41.66 -23.34 -49.26
CA ASP A 41 -42.63 -22.25 -49.17
C ASP A 41 -42.01 -21.00 -48.54
N VAL A 42 -41.73 -19.99 -49.36
CA VAL A 42 -41.18 -18.71 -48.93
C VAL A 42 -42.00 -17.58 -49.54
N VAL A 43 -42.64 -16.77 -48.68
CA VAL A 43 -43.55 -15.68 -49.05
C VAL A 43 -43.03 -14.37 -48.47
N ILE A 44 -42.45 -13.52 -49.31
CA ILE A 44 -41.92 -12.20 -48.93
C ILE A 44 -42.62 -11.16 -49.80
N LYS A 45 -43.49 -10.33 -49.21
CA LYS A 45 -44.28 -9.31 -49.94
C LYS A 45 -44.80 -8.22 -49.01
N GLU A 46 -45.19 -7.06 -49.55
CA GLU A 46 -45.78 -5.96 -48.77
C GLU A 46 -44.83 -5.38 -47.69
N ASN A 47 -43.52 -5.58 -47.83
CA ASN A 47 -42.46 -5.03 -46.96
C ASN A 47 -41.88 -3.73 -47.54
N MET A 48 -40.76 -3.21 -46.99
CA MET A 48 -40.10 -2.01 -47.53
C MET A 48 -39.42 -2.31 -48.88
N ASN A 49 -39.64 -1.46 -49.88
CA ASN A 49 -39.00 -1.60 -51.19
C ASN A 49 -37.47 -1.48 -51.07
N GLN A 50 -36.74 -2.35 -51.77
CA GLN A 50 -35.29 -2.42 -51.77
C GLN A 50 -34.60 -1.08 -52.09
N THR A 51 -35.06 -0.35 -53.11
CA THR A 51 -34.53 0.97 -53.47
C THR A 51 -34.77 2.01 -52.37
N THR A 52 -35.86 1.87 -51.60
CA THR A 52 -36.09 2.71 -50.41
C THR A 52 -35.14 2.33 -49.27
N CYS A 53 -34.78 1.06 -49.11
CA CYS A 53 -33.77 0.62 -48.14
C CYS A 53 -32.36 1.12 -48.49
N GLU A 54 -31.98 1.05 -49.76
CA GLU A 54 -30.71 1.56 -50.29
C GLU A 54 -30.59 3.08 -50.08
N ASN A 55 -31.61 3.86 -50.48
CA ASN A 55 -31.66 5.30 -50.25
C ASN A 55 -31.66 5.70 -48.76
N LEU A 56 -31.97 4.78 -47.85
CA LEU A 56 -31.91 4.98 -46.39
C LEU A 56 -30.63 4.42 -45.75
N GLY A 57 -29.66 3.95 -46.54
CA GLY A 57 -28.42 3.33 -46.07
C GLY A 57 -28.62 1.99 -45.36
N ARG A 58 -29.76 1.33 -45.54
CA ARG A 58 -30.16 0.07 -44.86
C ARG A 58 -29.77 -1.16 -45.69
N VAL A 59 -28.48 -1.23 -46.03
CA VAL A 59 -27.86 -2.29 -46.83
C VAL A 59 -26.92 -3.14 -45.97
N CYS A 60 -26.55 -4.33 -46.45
CA CYS A 60 -25.57 -5.17 -45.78
C CYS A 60 -24.19 -4.51 -45.71
N ASP A 61 -23.40 -4.91 -44.72
CA ASP A 61 -22.02 -4.48 -44.59
C ASP A 61 -21.17 -4.97 -45.77
N PRO A 62 -20.21 -4.19 -46.31
CA PRO A 62 -19.35 -4.64 -47.42
C PRO A 62 -18.53 -5.91 -47.13
N THR A 63 -18.28 -6.22 -45.86
CA THR A 63 -17.60 -7.46 -45.44
C THR A 63 -18.50 -8.71 -45.49
N CYS A 64 -19.81 -8.54 -45.70
CA CYS A 64 -20.75 -9.64 -45.93
C CYS A 64 -20.60 -10.18 -47.36
N HIS A 65 -20.66 -11.51 -47.52
CA HIS A 65 -20.65 -12.13 -48.84
C HIS A 65 -21.95 -11.81 -49.60
N PRO A 66 -21.92 -11.14 -50.78
CA PRO A 66 -23.12 -10.60 -51.43
C PRO A 66 -24.24 -11.61 -51.67
N GLU A 67 -23.88 -12.83 -52.08
CA GLU A 67 -24.83 -13.91 -52.39
C GLU A 67 -25.64 -14.40 -51.17
N PHE A 68 -25.14 -14.24 -49.94
CA PHE A 68 -25.78 -14.81 -48.74
C PHE A 68 -26.56 -13.77 -47.91
N GLY A 69 -26.33 -12.48 -48.14
CA GLY A 69 -27.03 -11.39 -47.45
C GLY A 69 -26.72 -11.27 -45.95
N CYS A 70 -27.61 -10.61 -45.21
CA CYS A 70 -27.42 -10.29 -43.81
C CYS A 70 -28.74 -10.13 -43.03
N TRP A 71 -28.69 -10.42 -41.73
CA TRP A 71 -29.84 -10.34 -40.82
C TRP A 71 -30.19 -8.92 -40.33
N GLY A 72 -29.31 -7.95 -40.60
CA GLY A 72 -29.28 -6.60 -40.06
C GLY A 72 -28.04 -5.83 -40.52
N PRO A 73 -27.82 -4.60 -40.02
CA PRO A 73 -26.66 -3.77 -40.38
C PRO A 73 -25.37 -4.20 -39.68
N GLY A 74 -24.23 -3.98 -40.34
CA GLY A 74 -22.88 -4.14 -39.79
C GLY A 74 -22.31 -5.57 -39.84
N PRO A 75 -20.99 -5.73 -39.60
CA PRO A 75 -20.24 -6.95 -39.92
C PRO A 75 -20.54 -8.15 -38.99
N SER A 76 -21.39 -7.95 -37.97
CA SER A 76 -21.87 -9.01 -37.07
C SER A 76 -23.14 -9.71 -37.57
N GLN A 77 -23.75 -9.22 -38.65
CA GLN A 77 -25.07 -9.63 -39.12
C GLN A 77 -25.04 -10.40 -40.44
N CYS A 78 -23.88 -10.49 -41.10
CA CYS A 78 -23.68 -11.25 -42.32
C CYS A 78 -24.09 -12.72 -42.12
N VAL A 79 -24.73 -13.33 -43.14
CA VAL A 79 -25.00 -14.78 -43.13
C VAL A 79 -23.70 -15.57 -43.37
N LYS A 80 -22.81 -15.03 -44.21
CA LYS A 80 -21.44 -15.52 -44.45
C LYS A 80 -20.52 -14.32 -44.67
N CYS A 81 -19.28 -14.39 -44.20
CA CYS A 81 -18.26 -13.39 -44.47
C CYS A 81 -17.69 -13.50 -45.88
N LEU A 82 -17.23 -12.38 -46.45
CA LEU A 82 -16.59 -12.32 -47.76
C LEU A 82 -15.16 -12.89 -47.72
N ASN A 83 -14.32 -12.40 -46.79
CA ASN A 83 -12.93 -12.82 -46.64
C ASN A 83 -12.71 -13.65 -45.37
N PHE A 84 -12.67 -13.00 -44.20
CA PHE A 84 -12.35 -13.64 -42.93
C PHE A 84 -13.48 -13.51 -41.91
N THR A 85 -13.66 -14.56 -41.11
CA THR A 85 -14.38 -14.51 -39.83
C THR A 85 -13.38 -14.25 -38.71
N LYS A 86 -13.64 -13.26 -37.86
CA LYS A 86 -12.84 -12.91 -36.69
C LYS A 86 -13.77 -12.64 -35.50
N ASP A 87 -13.64 -13.41 -34.42
CA ASP A 87 -14.42 -13.23 -33.17
C ASP A 87 -15.96 -13.20 -33.35
N GLY A 88 -16.48 -13.79 -34.43
CA GLY A 88 -17.91 -13.75 -34.79
C GLY A 88 -18.36 -12.54 -35.63
N TYR A 89 -17.41 -11.77 -36.16
CA TYR A 89 -17.61 -10.66 -37.09
C TYR A 89 -16.87 -10.93 -38.41
N CYS A 90 -17.32 -10.30 -39.49
CA CYS A 90 -16.63 -10.34 -40.76
C CYS A 90 -15.53 -9.27 -40.85
N SER A 91 -14.42 -9.61 -41.51
CA SER A 91 -13.25 -8.74 -41.70
C SER A 91 -12.61 -8.98 -43.06
N ASP A 92 -12.15 -7.92 -43.72
CA ASP A 92 -11.43 -8.02 -45.00
C ASP A 92 -10.03 -8.65 -44.84
N LYS A 93 -9.46 -8.62 -43.62
CA LYS A 93 -8.10 -9.09 -43.30
C LYS A 93 -8.03 -9.78 -41.94
N CYS A 94 -7.21 -10.82 -41.84
CA CYS A 94 -6.80 -11.41 -40.56
C CYS A 94 -5.51 -10.71 -40.05
N PRO A 95 -5.50 -10.10 -38.84
CA PRO A 95 -4.35 -9.36 -38.33
C PRO A 95 -3.28 -10.29 -37.72
N THR A 96 -2.54 -11.00 -38.58
CA THR A 96 -1.51 -12.01 -38.20
C THR A 96 -0.26 -11.46 -37.50
N HIS A 97 -0.25 -10.15 -37.22
CA HIS A 97 0.81 -9.46 -36.47
C HIS A 97 0.33 -9.01 -35.08
N ASP A 98 -0.99 -8.98 -34.83
CA ASP A 98 -1.61 -8.41 -33.64
C ASP A 98 -2.31 -9.49 -32.79
N GLY A 99 -1.63 -10.62 -32.58
CA GLY A 99 -2.13 -11.71 -31.73
C GLY A 99 -3.19 -12.64 -32.35
N TYR A 100 -3.28 -12.72 -33.68
CA TYR A 100 -4.13 -13.70 -34.39
C TYR A 100 -3.32 -14.56 -35.37
N PHE A 101 -3.88 -15.68 -35.82
CA PHE A 101 -3.39 -16.53 -36.91
C PHE A 101 -4.54 -17.01 -37.81
N ILE A 102 -4.22 -17.35 -39.05
CA ILE A 102 -5.18 -17.97 -39.98
C ILE A 102 -5.22 -19.48 -39.70
N SER A 103 -6.41 -20.04 -39.52
CA SER A 103 -6.57 -21.46 -39.19
C SER A 103 -6.03 -22.36 -40.31
N ARG A 104 -5.23 -23.37 -39.94
CA ARG A 104 -4.70 -24.36 -40.90
C ARG A 104 -5.79 -25.26 -41.49
N THR A 105 -7.01 -25.27 -40.93
CA THR A 105 -8.15 -26.05 -41.41
C THR A 105 -9.15 -25.26 -42.25
N ASP A 106 -9.16 -23.92 -42.13
CA ASP A 106 -10.05 -23.03 -42.87
C ASP A 106 -9.32 -21.68 -43.08
N PRO A 107 -8.86 -21.39 -44.31
CA PRO A 107 -8.21 -20.11 -44.63
C PRO A 107 -9.07 -18.86 -44.37
N SER A 108 -10.39 -19.04 -44.21
CA SER A 108 -11.37 -17.98 -43.92
C SER A 108 -11.55 -17.73 -42.41
N ASP A 109 -10.91 -18.50 -41.53
CA ASP A 109 -11.10 -18.45 -40.08
C ASP A 109 -9.85 -17.85 -39.39
N CYS A 110 -10.04 -16.69 -38.75
CA CYS A 110 -8.98 -15.92 -38.11
C CYS A 110 -9.09 -16.05 -36.58
N ARG A 111 -8.21 -16.85 -35.98
CA ARG A 111 -8.26 -17.23 -34.56
C ARG A 111 -7.23 -16.47 -33.71
N PRO A 112 -7.51 -16.16 -32.44
CA PRO A 112 -6.52 -15.59 -31.55
C PRO A 112 -5.39 -16.57 -31.24
N CYS A 113 -4.19 -16.04 -31.02
CA CYS A 113 -3.07 -16.77 -30.44
C CYS A 113 -3.31 -17.09 -28.95
N ALA A 114 -2.49 -17.99 -28.38
CA ALA A 114 -2.33 -18.05 -26.92
C ALA A 114 -1.95 -16.67 -26.35
N ASP A 115 -2.38 -16.39 -25.11
CA ASP A 115 -2.25 -15.06 -24.50
C ASP A 115 -0.79 -14.64 -24.30
N GLU A 116 0.11 -15.60 -24.13
CA GLU A 116 1.54 -15.39 -23.98
C GLU A 116 2.24 -14.99 -25.30
N CYS A 117 1.60 -15.22 -26.45
CA CYS A 117 2.14 -14.85 -27.75
C CYS A 117 1.75 -13.41 -28.14
N LEU A 118 2.71 -12.65 -28.67
CA LEU A 118 2.45 -11.44 -29.46
C LEU A 118 2.16 -11.81 -30.93
N ARG A 119 2.87 -12.83 -31.44
CA ARG A 119 2.63 -13.45 -32.76
C ARG A 119 2.76 -14.95 -32.63
N CYS A 120 1.95 -15.70 -33.37
CA CYS A 120 1.94 -17.15 -33.37
C CYS A 120 1.70 -17.70 -34.79
N GLN A 121 1.83 -19.01 -34.94
CA GLN A 121 1.46 -19.78 -36.14
C GLN A 121 0.33 -20.80 -35.86
N GLY A 122 -0.28 -20.73 -34.69
CA GLY A 122 -1.23 -21.69 -34.15
C GLY A 122 -1.64 -21.34 -32.71
N PRO A 123 -2.51 -22.13 -32.06
CA PRO A 123 -3.24 -21.71 -30.86
C PRO A 123 -2.52 -21.94 -29.53
N THR A 124 -1.35 -22.58 -29.49
CA THR A 124 -0.65 -22.95 -28.24
C THR A 124 0.50 -21.99 -27.89
N ASP A 125 0.95 -22.05 -26.63
CA ASP A 125 2.19 -21.42 -26.14
C ASP A 125 3.43 -21.81 -26.96
N SER A 126 3.39 -23.02 -27.49
CA SER A 126 4.40 -23.74 -28.25
C SER A 126 4.40 -23.38 -29.75
N ASP A 127 3.35 -22.71 -30.24
CA ASP A 127 3.24 -22.08 -31.56
C ASP A 127 3.57 -20.57 -31.53
N CYS A 128 4.05 -20.02 -30.39
CA CYS A 128 4.49 -18.62 -30.31
C CYS A 128 5.72 -18.36 -31.20
N LEU A 129 5.62 -17.37 -32.09
CA LEU A 129 6.73 -16.84 -32.89
C LEU A 129 7.44 -15.65 -32.21
N LYS A 130 6.74 -14.97 -31.28
CA LYS A 130 7.29 -13.90 -30.44
C LYS A 130 6.45 -13.77 -29.17
N CYS A 131 7.10 -13.70 -28.00
CA CYS A 131 6.42 -13.52 -26.72
C CYS A 131 5.81 -12.12 -26.55
N ARG A 132 4.69 -12.06 -25.82
CA ARG A 132 4.00 -10.84 -25.38
C ARG A 132 4.63 -10.25 -24.11
N TRP A 133 5.13 -11.12 -23.23
CA TRP A 133 5.79 -10.77 -21.97
C TRP A 133 7.21 -11.31 -21.92
N PHE A 134 7.43 -12.53 -21.41
CA PHE A 134 8.77 -13.06 -21.17
C PHE A 134 9.08 -14.33 -21.98
N GLU A 135 10.28 -14.38 -22.54
CA GLU A 135 10.92 -15.59 -23.09
C GLU A 135 11.61 -16.36 -21.96
N MET A 136 11.32 -17.66 -21.85
CA MET A 136 12.01 -18.57 -20.95
C MET A 136 13.43 -18.91 -21.44
N PRO A 137 14.37 -19.30 -20.55
CA PRO A 137 15.64 -19.90 -20.97
C PRO A 137 15.42 -21.10 -21.90
N LYS A 138 16.20 -21.21 -22.98
CA LYS A 138 16.08 -22.30 -23.95
C LYS A 138 16.53 -23.65 -23.34
N LEU A 139 15.56 -24.41 -22.84
CA LEU A 139 15.74 -25.79 -22.39
C LEU A 139 15.73 -26.75 -23.60
N VAL A 140 16.92 -26.96 -24.18
CA VAL A 140 17.24 -27.96 -25.23
C VAL A 140 16.25 -27.98 -26.41
N GLY A 141 16.43 -27.03 -27.33
CA GLY A 141 15.67 -26.95 -28.57
C GLY A 141 15.59 -25.50 -29.07
N ASN A 142 15.14 -25.31 -30.31
CA ASN A 142 14.96 -23.97 -30.87
C ASN A 142 13.53 -23.42 -30.70
N GLN A 143 12.71 -24.08 -29.88
CA GLN A 143 11.33 -23.70 -29.62
C GLN A 143 11.26 -22.54 -28.60
N LEU A 144 10.50 -21.50 -28.95
CA LEU A 144 10.27 -20.36 -28.07
C LEU A 144 9.16 -20.72 -27.07
N LYS A 145 9.46 -20.68 -25.77
CA LYS A 145 8.43 -20.78 -24.72
C LYS A 145 8.21 -19.42 -24.07
N CYS A 146 6.96 -18.97 -24.09
CA CYS A 146 6.54 -17.68 -23.57
C CYS A 146 5.77 -17.85 -22.26
N VAL A 147 5.99 -16.95 -21.31
CA VAL A 147 5.28 -16.94 -20.01
C VAL A 147 4.84 -15.52 -19.64
N ARG A 148 3.69 -15.41 -18.95
CA ARG A 148 3.13 -14.15 -18.46
C ARG A 148 3.88 -13.57 -17.26
N GLN A 149 4.46 -14.44 -16.44
CA GLN A 149 5.33 -14.13 -15.30
C GLN A 149 6.45 -15.17 -15.25
N CYS A 150 7.61 -14.78 -14.75
CA CYS A 150 8.73 -15.69 -14.59
C CYS A 150 8.47 -16.66 -13.42
N PRO A 151 8.73 -17.98 -13.57
CA PRO A 151 8.60 -18.94 -12.48
C PRO A 151 9.63 -18.67 -11.37
N ALA A 152 9.36 -19.18 -10.16
CA ALA A 152 10.08 -18.82 -8.94
C ALA A 152 11.60 -19.08 -8.95
N ASP A 153 12.10 -19.96 -9.83
CA ASP A 153 13.52 -20.23 -10.06
C ASP A 153 14.22 -19.21 -10.98
N THR A 154 13.50 -18.19 -11.41
CA THR A 154 13.96 -17.18 -12.35
C THR A 154 13.51 -15.76 -11.96
N PHE A 155 14.36 -14.77 -12.21
CA PHE A 155 14.02 -13.36 -12.12
C PHE A 155 13.74 -12.75 -13.50
N GLN A 156 12.98 -11.66 -13.52
CA GLN A 156 12.75 -10.88 -14.73
C GLN A 156 13.99 -10.04 -15.06
N HIS A 157 14.54 -10.20 -16.27
CA HIS A 157 15.51 -9.28 -16.84
C HIS A 157 15.10 -8.91 -18.27
N LEU A 158 14.76 -7.64 -18.49
CA LEU A 158 14.15 -7.16 -19.74
C LEU A 158 12.89 -7.99 -20.08
N ASN A 159 12.83 -8.57 -21.29
CA ASN A 159 11.76 -9.46 -21.74
C ASN A 159 12.13 -10.96 -21.61
N ARG A 160 13.00 -11.31 -20.66
CA ARG A 160 13.45 -12.69 -20.41
C ARG A 160 13.35 -13.06 -18.94
N CYS A 161 13.12 -14.34 -18.70
CA CYS A 161 13.34 -14.95 -17.40
C CYS A 161 14.78 -15.47 -17.35
N VAL A 162 15.53 -15.10 -16.32
CA VAL A 162 16.93 -15.50 -16.11
C VAL A 162 17.00 -16.31 -14.83
N LYS A 163 17.71 -17.45 -14.83
CA LYS A 163 17.82 -18.29 -13.63
C LYS A 163 18.46 -17.55 -12.47
N CYS A 164 17.91 -17.77 -11.28
CA CYS A 164 18.49 -17.31 -10.03
C CYS A 164 19.78 -18.06 -9.69
N ALA A 165 20.62 -17.48 -8.83
CA ALA A 165 21.83 -18.15 -8.36
C ALA A 165 21.47 -19.42 -7.55
N PRO A 166 22.25 -20.52 -7.63
CA PRO A 166 21.97 -21.76 -6.91
C PRO A 166 21.83 -21.58 -5.39
N ALA A 167 22.66 -20.72 -4.79
CA ALA A 167 22.62 -20.36 -3.36
C ALA A 167 21.33 -19.66 -2.88
N CYS A 168 20.44 -19.22 -3.78
CA CYS A 168 19.17 -18.61 -3.39
C CYS A 168 18.18 -19.66 -2.89
N TYR A 169 17.63 -19.48 -1.68
CA TYR A 169 16.73 -20.47 -1.09
C TYR A 169 15.44 -20.63 -1.90
N GLN A 170 15.07 -21.89 -2.18
CA GLN A 170 13.96 -22.25 -3.08
C GLN A 170 14.07 -21.56 -4.46
N HIS A 171 15.31 -21.24 -4.86
CA HIS A 171 15.69 -20.45 -6.03
C HIS A 171 15.06 -19.05 -6.13
N GLY A 172 14.46 -18.50 -5.07
CA GLY A 172 13.80 -17.19 -5.14
C GLY A 172 14.77 -16.02 -5.11
N CYS A 173 14.80 -15.20 -6.17
CA CYS A 173 15.68 -14.02 -6.28
C CYS A 173 15.02 -12.80 -6.96
N THR A 174 15.72 -11.66 -6.97
CA THR A 174 15.46 -10.46 -7.80
C THR A 174 16.59 -10.14 -8.77
N GLY A 175 17.70 -10.88 -8.73
CA GLY A 175 18.84 -10.72 -9.64
C GLY A 175 19.81 -11.90 -9.54
N ASN A 176 20.92 -11.82 -10.27
CA ASN A 176 21.92 -12.88 -10.37
C ASN A 176 22.97 -12.88 -9.24
N GLY A 177 22.89 -11.95 -8.28
CA GLY A 177 23.77 -11.94 -7.11
C GLY A 177 23.45 -13.05 -6.11
N THR A 178 24.47 -13.54 -5.41
CA THR A 178 24.33 -14.46 -4.26
C THR A 178 24.00 -13.73 -2.95
N HIS A 179 24.05 -12.40 -2.93
CA HIS A 179 23.75 -11.62 -1.73
C HIS A 179 22.25 -11.58 -1.41
N LEU A 180 21.92 -11.38 -0.14
CA LEU A 180 20.55 -11.22 0.32
C LEU A 180 20.00 -9.84 -0.05
N GLY A 181 18.83 -9.80 -0.68
CA GLY A 181 18.09 -8.58 -0.99
C GLY A 181 18.07 -8.21 -2.48
N ALA A 182 17.94 -6.91 -2.77
CA ALA A 182 17.72 -6.40 -4.12
C ALA A 182 18.90 -6.72 -5.06
N GLY A 183 18.61 -7.30 -6.22
CA GLY A 183 19.62 -7.73 -7.20
C GLY A 183 20.27 -9.08 -6.89
N GLY A 184 19.84 -9.75 -5.81
CA GLY A 184 20.28 -11.08 -5.43
C GLY A 184 19.13 -11.92 -4.88
N CYS A 185 19.42 -12.79 -3.92
CA CYS A 185 18.48 -13.75 -3.36
C CYS A 185 17.43 -13.11 -2.43
N ASN A 186 16.19 -13.59 -2.49
CA ASN A 186 15.10 -13.11 -1.63
C ASN A 186 15.22 -13.66 -0.21
N LYS A 187 15.77 -14.87 -0.07
CA LYS A 187 16.09 -15.56 1.19
C LYS A 187 17.34 -16.42 1.02
N CYS A 188 18.07 -16.64 2.10
CA CYS A 188 19.13 -17.63 2.20
C CYS A 188 18.69 -18.78 3.12
N LEU A 189 19.10 -20.02 2.81
CA LEU A 189 19.01 -21.12 3.78
C LEU A 189 20.19 -21.02 4.75
N PHE A 190 21.39 -21.00 4.16
CA PHE A 190 22.67 -20.80 4.80
C PHE A 190 23.26 -19.47 4.30
N ALA A 191 23.94 -18.74 5.18
CA ALA A 191 24.47 -17.42 4.87
C ALA A 191 25.75 -17.10 5.64
N ILE A 192 26.47 -16.06 5.23
CA ILE A 192 27.57 -15.45 6.00
C ILE A 192 27.43 -13.92 5.96
N ARG A 193 27.78 -13.22 7.05
CA ARG A 193 27.80 -11.76 7.09
C ARG A 193 29.20 -11.23 6.77
N ASN A 194 29.35 -10.58 5.63
CA ASN A 194 30.59 -9.98 5.15
C ASN A 194 30.52 -8.44 5.26
N THR A 195 31.29 -7.86 6.18
CA THR A 195 31.49 -6.42 6.50
C THR A 195 30.25 -5.54 6.72
N SER A 196 29.26 -5.53 5.82
CA SER A 196 27.94 -4.89 5.97
C SER A 196 26.83 -5.55 5.13
N GLN A 197 27.14 -6.62 4.38
CA GLN A 197 26.20 -7.35 3.53
C GLN A 197 26.10 -8.82 3.99
N VAL A 198 25.01 -9.48 3.63
CA VAL A 198 24.80 -10.92 3.88
C VAL A 198 24.86 -11.65 2.54
N GLU A 199 25.70 -12.66 2.45
CA GLU A 199 25.88 -13.52 1.28
C GLU A 199 25.22 -14.88 1.55
N CYS A 200 24.39 -15.37 0.63
CA CYS A 200 23.84 -16.71 0.70
C CYS A 200 24.89 -17.73 0.25
N LEU A 201 24.94 -18.88 0.92
CA LEU A 201 25.86 -19.98 0.62
C LEU A 201 25.12 -21.15 -0.05
N GLU A 202 25.81 -21.86 -0.93
CA GLU A 202 25.29 -23.06 -1.59
C GLU A 202 25.60 -24.30 -0.75
N GLY A 203 24.62 -25.18 -0.58
CA GLY A 203 24.74 -26.40 0.23
C GLY A 203 23.37 -26.98 0.60
N GLU A 204 23.34 -28.27 0.95
CA GLU A 204 22.10 -28.99 1.32
C GLU A 204 22.05 -29.37 2.81
N THR A 205 23.21 -29.48 3.46
CA THR A 205 23.39 -30.03 4.82
C THR A 205 23.81 -28.97 5.84
N GLU A 206 23.19 -29.02 7.02
CA GLU A 206 23.45 -28.08 8.13
C GLU A 206 24.85 -28.31 8.77
N GLU A 207 25.45 -29.49 8.56
CA GLU A 207 26.68 -29.95 9.24
C GLU A 207 27.99 -29.53 8.55
N SER A 208 27.96 -29.17 7.26
CA SER A 208 29.16 -29.03 6.43
C SER A 208 29.24 -27.74 5.62
N VAL A 209 28.12 -27.03 5.40
CA VAL A 209 28.01 -25.89 4.47
C VAL A 209 29.08 -24.80 4.64
N CYS A 210 29.42 -24.41 5.88
CA CYS A 210 30.44 -23.39 6.12
C CYS A 210 31.81 -23.84 5.58
N LYS A 211 32.19 -25.09 5.87
CA LYS A 211 33.46 -25.70 5.45
C LYS A 211 33.52 -25.95 3.94
N GLU A 212 32.41 -26.37 3.33
CA GLU A 212 32.29 -26.57 1.88
C GLU A 212 32.44 -25.25 1.10
N ASN A 213 31.94 -24.15 1.65
CA ASN A 213 32.12 -22.80 1.09
C ASN A 213 33.47 -22.16 1.50
N GLY A 214 34.39 -22.93 2.10
CA GLY A 214 35.76 -22.49 2.43
C GLY A 214 35.96 -21.88 3.83
N PHE A 215 34.90 -21.73 4.62
CA PHE A 215 34.93 -21.13 5.96
C PHE A 215 35.26 -22.19 7.03
N VAL A 216 36.53 -22.59 7.11
CA VAL A 216 37.01 -23.66 8.01
C VAL A 216 36.97 -23.35 9.51
N ASN A 217 37.12 -22.09 9.92
CA ASN A 217 37.09 -21.65 11.32
C ASN A 217 35.74 -21.00 11.70
N TYR A 218 34.64 -21.55 11.17
CA TYR A 218 33.28 -21.05 11.36
C TYR A 218 32.35 -22.20 11.72
N HIS A 219 31.42 -21.96 12.64
CA HIS A 219 30.33 -22.88 12.96
C HIS A 219 29.00 -22.36 12.41
N LEU A 220 28.00 -23.23 12.28
CA LEU A 220 26.65 -22.81 11.92
C LEU A 220 25.88 -22.37 13.18
N SER A 221 25.07 -21.31 13.06
CA SER A 221 24.17 -20.81 14.10
C SER A 221 22.79 -20.45 13.54
N LEU A 222 21.81 -20.24 14.41
CA LEU A 222 20.48 -19.78 14.02
C LEU A 222 20.52 -18.31 13.58
N GLY A 223 19.92 -18.00 12.42
CA GLY A 223 19.87 -16.64 11.89
C GLY A 223 19.25 -15.65 12.86
N SER A 224 19.86 -14.46 13.01
CA SER A 224 19.43 -13.47 13.99
C SER A 224 18.01 -12.95 13.69
N LEU A 225 17.25 -12.59 14.73
CA LEU A 225 15.91 -11.98 14.60
C LEU A 225 15.89 -10.67 13.79
N LYS A 226 17.05 -10.05 13.55
CA LYS A 226 17.24 -8.90 12.66
C LYS A 226 17.26 -9.28 11.18
N GLU A 227 17.71 -10.49 10.84
CA GLU A 227 17.91 -11.01 9.48
C GLU A 227 16.83 -12.05 9.13
N LYS A 228 15.56 -11.63 9.19
CA LYS A 228 14.35 -12.48 9.03
C LYS A 228 14.24 -13.31 7.73
N ASN A 229 15.18 -13.16 6.81
CA ASN A 229 15.25 -13.87 5.53
C ASN A 229 16.41 -14.88 5.43
N THR A 230 17.14 -15.15 6.54
CA THR A 230 18.12 -16.24 6.66
C THR A 230 17.64 -17.28 7.69
N LYS A 231 17.72 -18.59 7.40
CA LYS A 231 17.46 -19.63 8.42
C LYS A 231 18.68 -19.82 9.33
N PHE A 232 19.87 -19.94 8.74
CA PHE A 232 21.13 -20.13 9.43
C PHE A 232 22.24 -19.22 8.94
N MET A 233 23.26 -19.02 9.78
CA MET A 233 24.42 -18.21 9.47
C MET A 233 25.71 -18.90 9.92
N CYS A 234 26.76 -18.82 9.10
CA CYS A 234 28.11 -19.20 9.48
C CYS A 234 28.74 -18.07 10.30
N GLU A 235 29.02 -18.32 11.57
CA GLU A 235 29.66 -17.38 12.49
C GLU A 235 31.07 -17.87 12.84
N LYS A 236 32.03 -16.93 12.95
CA LYS A 236 33.44 -17.25 13.19
C LYS A 236 33.59 -17.82 14.61
N CYS A 237 34.37 -18.89 14.75
CA CYS A 237 34.74 -19.42 16.06
C CYS A 237 35.47 -18.37 16.93
N PRO A 238 35.40 -18.49 18.27
CA PRO A 238 36.26 -17.73 19.19
C PRO A 238 37.75 -17.87 18.82
N GLU A 239 38.56 -16.87 19.12
CA GLU A 239 39.98 -16.88 18.69
C GLU A 239 40.82 -17.90 19.50
N GLU A 240 40.30 -18.26 20.67
CA GLU A 240 40.70 -19.37 21.54
C GLU A 240 40.56 -20.75 20.86
N CYS A 241 39.77 -20.86 19.78
CA CYS A 241 39.39 -22.11 19.10
C CYS A 241 40.01 -22.25 17.69
N SER A 242 40.61 -23.41 17.40
CA SER A 242 41.05 -23.78 16.05
C SER A 242 39.90 -24.32 15.20
N SER A 243 38.99 -25.05 15.83
CA SER A 243 37.69 -25.45 15.30
C SER A 243 36.63 -25.40 16.41
N CYS A 244 35.35 -25.28 16.07
CA CYS A 244 34.27 -25.23 17.06
C CYS A 244 32.93 -25.71 16.48
N THR A 245 32.04 -26.20 17.35
CA THR A 245 30.64 -26.53 17.05
C THR A 245 29.68 -25.39 17.41
N ARG A 246 30.09 -24.51 18.34
CA ARG A 246 29.30 -23.39 18.89
C ARG A 246 30.20 -22.18 19.20
N SER A 247 29.57 -21.04 19.46
CA SER A 247 30.22 -19.82 19.98
C SER A 247 30.50 -19.93 21.50
N THR A 248 31.23 -20.96 21.90
CA THR A 248 31.65 -21.23 23.29
C THR A 248 33.15 -21.55 23.33
N ILE A 249 33.80 -21.26 24.46
CA ILE A 249 35.21 -21.64 24.72
C ILE A 249 35.34 -22.94 25.52
N ASP A 250 34.21 -23.62 25.78
CA ASP A 250 34.17 -24.92 26.45
C ASP A 250 34.89 -25.97 25.59
N ALA A 251 35.89 -26.65 26.16
CA ALA A 251 36.76 -27.60 25.45
C ALA A 251 36.04 -28.89 24.98
N ASN A 252 34.73 -29.01 25.18
CA ASN A 252 33.87 -30.04 24.57
C ASN A 252 33.21 -29.56 23.26
N ASP A 253 33.00 -28.25 23.08
CA ASP A 253 32.45 -27.62 21.86
C ASP A 253 33.53 -26.87 21.03
N CYS A 254 34.73 -26.69 21.58
CA CYS A 254 35.84 -25.93 21.01
C CYS A 254 37.16 -26.73 21.09
N GLU A 255 37.87 -26.83 19.96
CA GLU A 255 39.22 -27.38 19.90
C GLU A 255 40.22 -26.26 20.17
N CYS A 256 40.97 -26.31 21.27
CA CYS A 256 41.76 -25.15 21.72
C CYS A 256 42.95 -24.81 20.78
N SER A 257 43.05 -23.56 20.34
CA SER A 257 44.13 -23.04 19.48
C SER A 257 45.54 -23.10 20.10
N LYS A 258 45.65 -23.02 21.43
CA LYS A 258 46.95 -22.88 22.13
C LYS A 258 46.99 -23.53 23.52
N TYR A 259 46.03 -23.19 24.38
CA TYR A 259 46.01 -23.63 25.77
C TYR A 259 44.63 -24.16 26.16
N ARG A 260 44.62 -25.24 26.96
CA ARG A 260 43.44 -25.77 27.66
C ARG A 260 43.60 -25.49 29.15
N LEU A 261 42.71 -24.68 29.71
CA LEU A 261 42.62 -24.36 31.13
C LEU A 261 41.82 -25.47 31.85
N VAL A 262 42.43 -26.07 32.87
CA VAL A 262 41.83 -27.14 33.67
C VAL A 262 41.71 -26.72 35.14
N THR A 263 40.63 -27.16 35.78
CA THR A 263 40.38 -26.95 37.22
C THR A 263 40.93 -28.13 38.03
N PRO A 264 41.76 -27.92 39.08
CA PRO A 264 42.37 -29.02 39.83
C PRO A 264 41.33 -29.80 40.65
N LYS A 265 41.24 -31.12 40.44
CA LYS A 265 40.31 -32.02 41.14
C LYS A 265 40.83 -32.45 42.52
N PHE A 266 40.77 -31.57 43.51
CA PHE A 266 41.08 -31.92 44.90
C PHE A 266 39.92 -32.61 45.63
N GLN A 267 40.22 -33.66 46.39
CA GLN A 267 39.23 -34.43 47.15
C GLN A 267 38.87 -33.74 48.48
N ALA A 268 37.84 -32.90 48.45
CA ALA A 268 36.99 -32.59 49.59
C ALA A 268 35.54 -32.49 49.10
N ASN A 269 34.56 -32.78 49.97
CA ASN A 269 33.16 -32.92 49.56
C ASN A 269 32.60 -31.62 48.93
N GLU A 270 31.77 -31.79 47.89
CA GLU A 270 31.06 -30.74 47.12
C GLU A 270 31.94 -29.87 46.20
N THR A 271 32.59 -30.48 45.22
CA THR A 271 33.16 -29.79 44.05
C THR A 271 32.12 -29.62 42.93
N ILE A 272 31.91 -28.37 42.49
CA ILE A 272 31.26 -28.11 41.19
C ILE A 272 32.28 -28.42 40.09
N ASP A 273 32.03 -29.45 39.28
CA ASP A 273 32.83 -29.69 38.06
C ASP A 273 32.56 -28.57 37.04
N LEU A 274 33.44 -27.57 37.02
CA LEU A 274 33.53 -26.58 35.95
C LEU A 274 34.14 -27.24 34.70
N PRO A 275 33.60 -27.00 33.50
CA PRO A 275 34.18 -27.52 32.27
C PRO A 275 35.55 -26.90 32.01
N ASP A 276 36.42 -27.64 31.32
CA ASP A 276 37.70 -27.12 30.84
C ASP A 276 37.46 -26.04 29.77
N GLU A 277 38.25 -24.98 29.77
CA GLU A 277 38.08 -23.81 28.88
C GLU A 277 39.31 -23.60 28.00
N CYS A 278 39.12 -23.21 26.74
CA CYS A 278 40.22 -22.85 25.85
C CYS A 278 40.66 -21.40 26.08
N THR A 279 41.97 -21.13 26.04
CA THR A 279 42.53 -19.76 26.19
C THR A 279 43.69 -19.49 25.23
N LEU A 280 43.84 -18.22 24.85
CA LEU A 280 44.94 -17.72 24.02
C LEU A 280 46.27 -17.56 24.76
N THR A 281 46.23 -17.51 26.10
CA THR A 281 47.39 -17.32 26.97
C THR A 281 47.22 -18.09 28.27
N CYS A 282 48.26 -18.81 28.72
CA CYS A 282 48.43 -19.14 30.12
C CYS A 282 48.77 -17.85 30.88
N GLY A 283 47.73 -17.14 31.33
CA GLY A 283 47.87 -15.86 32.00
C GLY A 283 48.17 -15.98 33.49
N HIS A 284 48.17 -14.83 34.14
CA HIS A 284 48.13 -14.73 35.60
C HIS A 284 46.93 -15.48 36.19
N GLY A 285 47.05 -15.95 37.43
CA GLY A 285 46.12 -16.89 38.07
C GLY A 285 46.23 -18.33 37.58
N SER A 286 47.23 -18.69 36.76
CA SER A 286 47.46 -20.05 36.27
C SER A 286 48.94 -20.38 36.01
N ARG A 287 49.26 -21.67 35.90
CA ARG A 287 50.59 -22.20 35.56
C ARG A 287 50.54 -23.19 34.39
N ILE A 288 51.62 -23.25 33.59
CA ILE A 288 51.74 -24.21 32.48
C ILE A 288 52.20 -25.57 33.04
N ILE A 289 51.42 -26.63 32.81
CA ILE A 289 51.86 -28.01 33.02
C ILE A 289 52.39 -28.56 31.69
N VAL A 290 53.71 -28.71 31.59
CA VAL A 290 54.35 -29.41 30.47
C VAL A 290 54.28 -30.91 30.72
N ASN A 291 53.25 -31.57 30.19
CA ASN A 291 53.09 -33.01 30.35
C ASN A 291 54.11 -33.76 29.45
N ALA A 292 55.21 -34.21 30.05
CA ALA A 292 56.44 -34.58 29.34
C ALA A 292 56.38 -35.82 28.42
N THR A 293 55.22 -36.49 28.34
CA THR A 293 55.02 -37.74 27.59
C THR A 293 54.23 -37.58 26.30
N ASP A 294 53.61 -36.43 26.04
CA ASP A 294 52.71 -36.23 24.89
C ASP A 294 53.25 -35.17 23.90
N LYS A 295 53.00 -35.39 22.60
CA LYS A 295 53.40 -34.49 21.49
C LYS A 295 52.24 -33.57 21.04
N SER A 296 51.29 -33.30 21.93
CA SER A 296 50.19 -32.38 21.67
C SER A 296 50.71 -30.96 21.40
N PRO A 297 50.20 -30.24 20.38
CA PRO A 297 50.53 -28.83 20.15
C PRO A 297 49.86 -27.89 21.16
N VAL A 298 48.85 -28.37 21.90
CA VAL A 298 48.10 -27.61 22.90
C VAL A 298 48.68 -27.86 24.29
N GLN A 299 49.04 -26.78 25.00
CA GLN A 299 49.56 -26.86 26.37
C GLN A 299 48.45 -26.81 27.41
N VAL A 300 48.65 -27.46 28.57
CA VAL A 300 47.68 -27.45 29.66
C VAL A 300 48.02 -26.36 30.66
N CYS A 301 47.03 -25.58 31.05
CA CYS A 301 47.10 -24.57 32.10
C CYS A 301 46.32 -25.05 33.31
N GLU A 302 46.94 -25.12 34.48
CA GLU A 302 46.27 -25.40 35.75
C GLU A 302 46.04 -24.08 36.50
N ARG A 303 44.84 -23.87 37.04
CA ARG A 303 44.54 -22.69 37.87
C ARG A 303 45.35 -22.72 39.18
N CYS A 304 45.86 -21.56 39.58
CA CYS A 304 46.54 -21.38 40.85
C CYS A 304 45.56 -21.50 42.04
N ASN A 305 46.10 -21.56 43.26
CA ASN A 305 45.30 -21.57 44.49
C ASN A 305 44.43 -20.29 44.61
N ASP A 306 43.22 -20.37 45.17
CA ASP A 306 42.33 -19.19 45.34
C ASP A 306 42.90 -18.09 46.25
N LEU A 307 43.92 -18.42 47.04
CA LEU A 307 44.70 -17.52 47.90
C LEU A 307 45.87 -16.83 47.15
N CYS A 308 46.25 -17.32 45.97
CA CYS A 308 47.19 -16.64 45.08
C CYS A 308 46.53 -15.40 44.45
N ASP A 309 47.33 -14.38 44.20
CA ASP A 309 46.89 -13.16 43.51
C ASP A 309 46.56 -13.49 42.04
N PRO A 310 45.34 -13.22 41.53
CA PRO A 310 44.97 -13.51 40.15
C PRO A 310 45.75 -12.68 39.11
N ASP A 311 46.41 -11.59 39.52
CA ASP A 311 47.30 -10.78 38.65
C ASP A 311 48.76 -11.30 38.64
N PHE A 312 49.06 -12.43 39.30
CA PHE A 312 50.38 -13.07 39.32
C PHE A 312 50.31 -14.57 38.99
N SER A 313 51.46 -15.20 38.70
CA SER A 313 51.54 -16.64 38.42
C SER A 313 51.76 -17.45 39.71
N CYS A 314 51.88 -18.77 39.57
CA CYS A 314 52.27 -19.66 40.65
C CYS A 314 53.20 -20.76 40.12
N THR A 315 54.05 -21.27 41.01
CA THR A 315 54.88 -22.45 40.76
C THR A 315 54.07 -23.76 40.93
N GLY A 316 53.00 -23.73 41.73
CA GLY A 316 52.16 -24.89 42.05
C GLY A 316 50.77 -24.54 42.60
N PRO A 317 49.91 -25.56 42.79
CA PRO A 317 48.50 -25.38 43.18
C PRO A 317 48.30 -25.13 44.69
N SER A 318 49.35 -25.18 45.50
CA SER A 318 49.29 -25.00 46.95
C SER A 318 49.37 -23.53 47.37
N GLN A 319 48.84 -23.19 48.56
CA GLN A 319 48.89 -21.83 49.13
C GLN A 319 50.31 -21.34 49.49
N PHE A 320 51.31 -22.23 49.38
CA PHE A 320 52.73 -21.96 49.60
C PHE A 320 53.51 -21.73 48.29
N GLU A 321 52.86 -21.87 47.13
CA GLU A 321 53.50 -21.92 45.80
C GLU A 321 53.09 -20.75 44.89
N CYS A 322 52.38 -19.76 45.44
CA CYS A 322 51.98 -18.52 44.76
C CYS A 322 53.17 -17.57 44.59
N ASP A 323 53.29 -16.91 43.43
CA ASP A 323 54.32 -15.87 43.24
C ASP A 323 53.98 -14.56 44.00
N GLN A 324 52.68 -14.30 44.21
CA GLN A 324 52.15 -13.26 45.09
C GLN A 324 50.83 -13.73 45.74
N CYS A 325 50.57 -13.30 46.98
CA CYS A 325 49.34 -13.62 47.71
C CYS A 325 48.26 -12.54 47.51
N ARG A 326 47.00 -12.99 47.33
CA ARG A 326 45.84 -12.14 47.02
C ARG A 326 45.41 -11.19 48.13
N VAL A 327 45.59 -11.60 49.38
CA VAL A 327 45.25 -10.81 50.57
C VAL A 327 46.55 -10.43 51.25
N GLY A 328 47.27 -11.41 51.81
CA GLY A 328 48.62 -11.23 52.27
C GLY A 328 49.26 -12.55 52.70
N GLY A 329 50.57 -12.66 52.48
CA GLY A 329 51.38 -13.78 52.94
C GLY A 329 52.16 -13.48 54.21
N VAL A 330 52.55 -14.54 54.91
CA VAL A 330 53.56 -14.56 55.96
C VAL A 330 54.69 -15.50 55.57
N ARG A 331 55.91 -15.26 56.05
CA ARG A 331 57.03 -16.19 55.84
C ARG A 331 57.05 -17.25 56.94
N THR A 332 57.19 -18.51 56.55
CA THR A 332 57.39 -19.65 57.45
C THR A 332 58.86 -19.73 57.91
N GLU A 333 59.17 -20.66 58.81
CA GLU A 333 60.54 -20.88 59.31
C GLU A 333 61.51 -21.36 58.19
N ASP A 334 60.98 -21.92 57.10
CA ASP A 334 61.74 -22.36 55.91
C ASP A 334 61.91 -21.25 54.83
N ASP A 335 61.61 -19.99 55.16
CA ASP A 335 61.60 -18.81 54.26
C ASP A 335 60.60 -18.89 53.07
N VAL A 336 59.64 -19.83 53.14
CA VAL A 336 58.54 -19.97 52.16
C VAL A 336 57.40 -19.02 52.53
N THR A 337 56.75 -18.40 51.55
CA THR A 337 55.57 -17.55 51.77
C THR A 337 54.30 -18.40 51.84
N GLU A 338 53.61 -18.41 52.98
CA GLU A 338 52.26 -18.96 53.12
C GLU A 338 51.23 -17.85 52.87
N CYS A 339 50.40 -18.00 51.84
CA CYS A 339 49.30 -17.08 51.56
C CYS A 339 48.10 -17.35 52.48
N LEU A 340 47.58 -16.31 53.14
CA LEU A 340 46.49 -16.42 54.11
C LEU A 340 45.21 -15.74 53.59
N PRO A 341 43.99 -16.25 53.93
CA PRO A 341 42.72 -15.60 53.60
C PRO A 341 42.46 -14.29 54.35
N LYS A 342 43.21 -14.04 55.44
CA LYS A 342 43.22 -12.78 56.22
C LYS A 342 44.58 -12.65 56.90
N CYS A 343 45.16 -11.45 56.88
CA CYS A 343 46.37 -11.18 57.67
C CYS A 343 46.13 -11.29 59.19
N PRO A 344 47.13 -11.73 59.95
CA PRO A 344 47.05 -11.86 61.41
C PRO A 344 47.11 -10.49 62.10
N ASP A 345 46.51 -10.40 63.28
CA ASP A 345 46.29 -9.10 63.95
C ASP A 345 47.58 -8.39 64.42
N TYR A 346 48.73 -9.06 64.39
CA TYR A 346 50.05 -8.46 64.66
C TYR A 346 50.65 -7.74 63.43
N ALA A 347 50.17 -8.03 62.22
CA ALA A 347 50.57 -7.40 60.96
C ALA A 347 49.33 -7.19 60.07
N PRO A 348 48.39 -6.31 60.47
CA PRO A 348 47.04 -6.27 59.92
C PRO A 348 46.91 -5.52 58.59
N PHE A 349 47.99 -4.87 58.11
CA PHE A 349 48.01 -4.14 56.84
C PHE A 349 48.64 -5.00 55.74
N THR A 350 48.44 -4.64 54.47
CA THR A 350 48.94 -5.40 53.32
C THR A 350 49.74 -4.51 52.38
N TYR A 351 50.88 -5.01 51.92
CA TYR A 351 51.74 -4.33 50.95
C TYR A 351 52.49 -5.35 50.08
N GLN A 352 52.37 -5.20 48.75
CA GLN A 352 52.99 -6.11 47.75
C GLN A 352 52.77 -7.61 48.06
N GLY A 353 51.52 -7.97 48.38
CA GLY A 353 51.13 -9.35 48.70
C GLY A 353 51.62 -9.88 50.05
N MET A 354 52.25 -9.08 50.90
CA MET A 354 52.71 -9.47 52.24
C MET A 354 51.92 -8.77 53.35
N CYS A 355 51.71 -9.46 54.48
CA CYS A 355 51.18 -8.87 55.70
C CYS A 355 52.25 -8.00 56.39
N VAL A 356 51.94 -6.74 56.69
CA VAL A 356 52.87 -5.73 57.22
C VAL A 356 52.29 -4.95 58.40
N THR A 357 53.18 -4.31 59.17
CA THR A 357 52.86 -3.62 60.43
C THR A 357 52.54 -2.13 60.27
N GLU A 358 52.81 -1.52 59.12
CA GLU A 358 52.61 -0.09 58.85
C GLU A 358 51.68 0.17 57.66
N ASP A 359 50.85 1.21 57.75
CA ASP A 359 49.94 1.65 56.68
C ASP A 359 50.69 2.47 55.60
N THR A 360 51.21 1.76 54.60
CA THR A 360 51.85 2.34 53.42
C THR A 360 50.86 2.96 52.41
N GLU A 361 49.59 2.54 52.42
CA GLU A 361 48.55 3.06 51.52
C GLU A 361 48.22 4.53 51.84
N ALA A 362 48.09 4.88 53.13
CA ALA A 362 47.82 6.25 53.58
C ALA A 362 48.90 7.27 53.15
N ILE A 363 50.14 6.80 52.94
CA ILE A 363 51.26 7.62 52.47
C ILE A 363 51.13 7.89 50.96
N LEU A 364 50.76 6.89 50.17
CA LEU A 364 50.59 7.00 48.72
C LEU A 364 49.32 7.78 48.33
N ALA A 365 48.23 7.65 49.09
CA ALA A 365 46.97 8.35 48.85
C ALA A 365 47.14 9.88 48.76
N ARG A 366 48.04 10.47 49.56
CA ARG A 366 48.33 11.92 49.54
C ARG A 366 48.91 12.39 48.19
N ARG A 367 49.70 11.55 47.51
CA ARG A 367 50.25 11.85 46.18
C ARG A 367 49.19 11.70 45.08
N ARG A 368 48.36 10.65 45.17
CA ARG A 368 47.26 10.37 44.22
C ARG A 368 46.27 11.54 44.12
N ASN A 369 45.89 12.13 45.26
CA ASN A 369 44.92 13.23 45.31
C ASN A 369 45.39 14.51 44.59
N PHE A 370 46.70 14.79 44.56
CA PHE A 370 47.26 15.94 43.82
C PHE A 370 47.17 15.74 42.30
N LEU A 371 47.45 14.52 41.82
CA LEU A 371 47.36 14.14 40.41
C LEU A 371 45.90 14.17 39.90
N ILE A 372 44.94 13.68 40.68
CA ILE A 372 43.51 13.72 40.33
C ILE A 372 43.03 15.17 40.13
N GLY A 373 43.46 16.11 40.98
CA GLY A 373 43.11 17.53 40.86
C GLY A 373 43.54 18.15 39.51
N ALA A 374 44.74 17.80 39.03
CA ALA A 374 45.24 18.27 37.74
C ALA A 374 44.44 17.69 36.55
N VAL A 375 44.08 16.41 36.60
CA VAL A 375 43.28 15.75 35.55
C VAL A 375 41.86 16.33 35.50
N VAL A 376 41.22 16.55 36.65
CA VAL A 376 39.88 17.16 36.73
C VAL A 376 39.89 18.58 36.15
N ALA A 377 40.91 19.39 36.44
CA ALA A 377 41.06 20.72 35.85
C ALA A 377 41.17 20.66 34.31
N GLY A 378 41.94 19.72 33.78
CA GLY A 378 42.05 19.49 32.33
C GLY A 378 40.72 19.07 31.69
N PHE A 379 39.97 18.17 32.33
CA PHE A 379 38.65 17.77 31.86
C PHE A 379 37.64 18.92 31.86
N ILE A 380 37.66 19.82 32.84
CA ILE A 380 36.78 21.01 32.85
C ILE A 380 37.07 21.93 31.65
N VAL A 381 38.35 22.15 31.31
CA VAL A 381 38.74 22.93 30.12
C VAL A 381 38.30 22.22 28.83
N ALA A 382 38.53 20.91 28.71
CA ALA A 382 38.08 20.14 27.54
C ALA A 382 36.55 20.16 27.39
N SER A 383 35.80 19.95 28.48
CA SER A 383 34.33 19.97 28.48
C SER A 383 33.76 21.35 28.15
N THR A 384 34.36 22.43 28.63
CA THR A 384 33.92 23.79 28.26
C THR A 384 34.20 24.12 26.79
N VAL A 385 35.34 23.70 26.23
CA VAL A 385 35.61 23.80 24.79
C VAL A 385 34.60 22.96 23.98
N ILE A 386 34.30 21.72 24.39
CA ILE A 386 33.28 20.88 23.74
C ILE A 386 31.90 21.52 23.83
N LEU A 387 31.50 22.10 24.96
CA LEU A 387 30.23 22.83 25.09
C LEU A 387 30.18 24.11 24.24
N ILE A 388 31.31 24.79 24.03
CA ILE A 388 31.41 25.92 23.09
C ILE A 388 31.29 25.43 21.65
N LEU A 389 31.92 24.31 21.28
CA LEU A 389 31.81 23.72 19.94
C LEU A 389 30.40 23.19 19.67
N VAL A 390 29.80 22.44 20.60
CA VAL A 390 28.41 21.94 20.52
C VAL A 390 27.43 23.10 20.50
N SER A 391 27.58 24.15 21.31
CA SER A 391 26.69 25.31 21.25
C SER A 391 26.89 26.16 19.99
N ARG A 392 28.09 26.19 19.40
CA ARG A 392 28.31 26.75 18.05
C ARG A 392 27.65 25.88 16.98
N CYS A 393 27.81 24.56 16.99
CA CYS A 393 27.13 23.65 16.07
C CYS A 393 25.61 23.70 16.22
N MET A 394 25.06 23.80 17.44
CA MET A 394 23.63 23.96 17.69
C MET A 394 23.13 25.35 17.26
N LYS A 395 23.94 26.41 17.36
CA LYS A 395 23.64 27.72 16.74
C LYS A 395 23.72 27.67 15.20
N TYR A 396 24.67 26.93 14.63
CA TYR A 396 24.82 26.75 13.19
C TYR A 396 23.66 25.92 12.62
N ARG A 397 23.29 24.84 13.31
CA ARG A 397 22.10 24.04 13.03
C ARG A 397 20.83 24.88 13.15
N LYS A 398 20.64 25.65 14.23
CA LYS A 398 19.50 26.58 14.34
C LYS A 398 19.53 27.73 13.32
N LYS A 399 20.70 28.08 12.79
CA LYS A 399 20.84 29.02 11.67
C LYS A 399 20.37 28.36 10.37
N TYR A 400 20.85 27.14 10.06
CA TYR A 400 20.41 26.36 8.91
C TYR A 400 18.92 25.97 8.98
N GLU A 401 18.40 25.61 10.15
CA GLU A 401 16.97 25.38 10.39
C GLU A 401 16.19 26.67 10.12
N LYS A 402 16.67 27.84 10.55
CA LYS A 402 16.05 29.14 10.20
C LYS A 402 16.17 29.50 8.72
N GLU A 403 17.30 29.24 8.06
CA GLU A 403 17.51 29.56 6.65
C GLU A 403 16.69 28.61 5.75
N ALA A 404 16.53 27.34 6.14
CA ALA A 404 15.58 26.42 5.53
C ALA A 404 14.11 26.82 5.80
N LEU A 405 13.79 27.28 7.02
CA LEU A 405 12.44 27.77 7.35
C LEU A 405 12.09 29.06 6.59
N MET A 406 13.06 29.96 6.35
CA MET A 406 12.86 31.18 5.56
C MET A 406 12.67 30.94 4.05
N HIS A 407 12.85 29.71 3.56
CA HIS A 407 12.45 29.28 2.22
C HIS A 407 11.45 28.12 2.22
N MET A 408 10.96 27.72 3.40
CA MET A 408 9.77 26.89 3.53
C MET A 408 8.54 27.81 3.49
N PRO A 409 7.50 27.49 2.70
CA PRO A 409 6.23 28.18 2.84
C PRO A 409 5.64 27.82 4.21
N GLU A 410 5.19 28.82 4.97
CA GLU A 410 4.38 28.56 6.16
C GLU A 410 3.12 27.78 5.75
N ILE A 411 2.99 26.54 6.23
CA ILE A 411 1.68 25.91 6.37
C ILE A 411 1.00 26.71 7.49
N PRO A 412 -0.12 27.42 7.24
CA PRO A 412 -0.63 28.39 8.19
C PRO A 412 -0.88 27.77 9.58
N GLU A 413 -0.16 28.26 10.60
CA GLU A 413 -0.37 27.81 11.99
C GLU A 413 -1.69 28.38 12.53
N LEU A 414 -2.77 27.66 12.22
CA LEU A 414 -4.00 27.50 13.00
C LEU A 414 -4.20 28.55 14.11
N ASP A 415 -4.76 29.73 13.79
CA ASP A 415 -5.06 30.75 14.82
C ASP A 415 -6.18 30.26 15.75
N ARG A 416 -5.72 29.60 16.80
CA ARG A 416 -6.52 28.90 17.81
C ARG A 416 -7.40 29.85 18.62
N LYS A 417 -7.24 31.18 18.49
CA LYS A 417 -8.00 32.19 19.25
C LYS A 417 -9.42 32.44 18.74
N LYS A 418 -9.77 32.09 17.50
CA LYS A 418 -11.17 32.19 17.02
C LYS A 418 -12.07 31.00 17.43
N LEU A 419 -11.50 29.89 17.92
CA LEU A 419 -12.25 28.63 18.15
C LEU A 419 -13.08 28.55 19.45
N THR A 420 -13.20 29.64 20.22
CA THR A 420 -13.80 29.64 21.57
C THR A 420 -15.23 30.15 21.66
N GLN A 421 -15.79 30.76 20.60
CA GLN A 421 -17.24 30.95 20.53
C GLN A 421 -17.89 29.66 20.03
N ARG A 422 -18.84 29.11 20.82
CA ARG A 422 -19.70 28.00 20.38
C ARG A 422 -20.86 28.57 19.54
N PRO A 423 -20.94 28.33 18.22
CA PRO A 423 -22.11 28.73 17.45
C PRO A 423 -23.31 27.85 17.84
N ASN A 424 -24.52 28.41 17.80
CA ASN A 424 -25.73 27.65 18.11
C ASN A 424 -25.97 26.53 17.08
N MET A 425 -26.59 25.43 17.51
CA MET A 425 -26.93 24.33 16.60
C MET A 425 -27.99 24.75 15.57
N GLY A 426 -27.68 24.50 14.29
CA GLY A 426 -28.65 23.99 13.33
C GLY A 426 -29.65 24.97 12.72
N ARG A 427 -29.25 25.60 11.61
CA ARG A 427 -30.08 25.81 10.42
C ARG A 427 -29.18 26.15 9.23
N PHE A 428 -29.49 25.61 8.05
CA PHE A 428 -29.07 26.17 6.78
C PHE A 428 -30.08 27.27 6.38
N THR A 429 -29.66 28.25 5.60
CA THR A 429 -30.55 29.31 5.11
C THR A 429 -31.46 28.76 4.01
N LEU A 430 -32.77 28.93 4.17
CA LEU A 430 -33.73 28.84 3.06
C LEU A 430 -33.77 30.20 2.39
N ILE A 431 -33.29 30.27 1.15
CA ILE A 431 -33.15 31.51 0.38
C ILE A 431 -34.38 31.68 -0.50
N SER A 432 -35.06 32.84 -0.44
CA SER A 432 -36.20 33.11 -1.34
C SER A 432 -35.73 33.26 -2.78
N THR A 433 -36.62 33.01 -3.75
CA THR A 433 -36.35 33.33 -5.15
C THR A 433 -36.06 34.81 -5.39
N ASP A 434 -36.57 35.69 -4.52
CA ASP A 434 -36.44 37.15 -4.62
C ASP A 434 -35.13 37.67 -4.00
N GLU A 435 -34.44 36.84 -3.19
CA GLU A 435 -33.10 37.12 -2.64
C GLU A 435 -31.98 36.64 -3.59
N LEU A 436 -32.30 35.93 -4.67
CA LEU A 436 -31.33 35.21 -5.50
C LEU A 436 -31.34 35.72 -6.94
N ASP A 437 -30.35 36.55 -7.28
CA ASP A 437 -30.04 36.96 -8.66
C ASP A 437 -29.42 35.76 -9.39
N ASP A 438 -30.30 34.90 -9.93
CA ASP A 438 -29.97 33.82 -10.84
C ASP A 438 -30.34 34.22 -12.28
N PRO A 439 -29.40 34.80 -13.05
CA PRO A 439 -29.65 35.23 -14.42
C PRO A 439 -29.77 34.07 -15.41
N GLY A 440 -29.65 32.80 -14.99
CA GLY A 440 -29.84 31.59 -15.80
C GLY A 440 -28.89 31.41 -16.99
N ARG A 441 -27.97 32.36 -17.21
CA ARG A 441 -27.14 32.47 -18.42
C ARG A 441 -25.64 32.27 -18.17
N ASN A 442 -25.18 32.55 -16.95
CA ASN A 442 -23.75 32.53 -16.58
C ASN A 442 -23.32 31.12 -16.15
N VAL A 443 -23.36 30.15 -17.07
CA VAL A 443 -23.04 28.73 -16.77
C VAL A 443 -21.55 28.54 -16.45
N LEU A 444 -21.26 28.05 -15.25
CA LEU A 444 -19.91 27.66 -14.79
C LEU A 444 -19.57 26.21 -15.17
N GLY A 445 -20.59 25.35 -15.24
CA GLY A 445 -20.45 23.95 -15.63
C GLY A 445 -21.77 23.18 -15.65
N GLN A 446 -21.76 22.04 -16.33
CA GLN A 446 -22.87 21.10 -16.41
C GLN A 446 -22.34 19.70 -16.10
N GLY A 447 -23.06 18.94 -15.28
CA GLY A 447 -22.72 17.58 -14.89
C GLY A 447 -23.95 16.66 -14.90
N ALA A 448 -23.80 15.44 -14.38
CA ALA A 448 -24.93 14.53 -14.21
C ALA A 448 -26.02 15.13 -13.30
N PHE A 449 -25.58 15.66 -12.15
CA PHE A 449 -26.43 16.16 -11.07
C PHE A 449 -27.09 17.54 -11.31
N GLY A 450 -26.91 18.15 -12.49
CA GLY A 450 -27.48 19.46 -12.80
C GLY A 450 -26.54 20.44 -13.51
N ILE A 451 -26.92 21.71 -13.48
CA ILE A 451 -26.17 22.85 -14.05
C ILE A 451 -25.79 23.80 -12.91
N VAL A 452 -24.56 24.31 -12.94
CA VAL A 452 -24.04 25.30 -11.99
C VAL A 452 -23.91 26.65 -12.69
N TYR A 453 -24.53 27.68 -12.12
CA TYR A 453 -24.49 29.06 -12.59
C TYR A 453 -23.71 29.96 -11.63
N ALA A 454 -23.12 31.04 -12.13
CA ALA A 454 -22.70 32.18 -11.32
C ALA A 454 -23.89 33.13 -11.14
N GLY A 455 -24.18 33.50 -9.89
CA GLY A 455 -25.21 34.47 -9.55
C GLY A 455 -24.86 35.19 -8.24
N LYS A 456 -25.83 35.91 -7.68
CA LYS A 456 -25.65 36.62 -6.41
C LYS A 456 -26.78 36.26 -5.44
N TRP A 457 -26.44 36.18 -4.16
CA TRP A 457 -27.42 36.20 -3.08
C TRP A 457 -27.40 37.58 -2.43
N LYS A 458 -28.57 38.19 -2.20
CA LYS A 458 -28.72 39.43 -1.46
C LYS A 458 -29.53 39.14 -0.19
N PRO A 459 -28.85 38.98 0.97
CA PRO A 459 -29.55 38.70 2.23
C PRO A 459 -30.51 39.83 2.60
N ALA A 460 -31.67 39.50 3.16
CA ALA A 460 -32.59 40.50 3.68
C ALA A 460 -31.90 41.49 4.63
N GLY A 461 -32.10 42.79 4.39
CA GLY A 461 -31.50 43.88 5.18
C GLY A 461 -30.05 44.24 4.85
N HIS A 462 -29.38 43.56 3.91
CA HIS A 462 -28.01 43.88 3.50
C HIS A 462 -27.96 44.75 2.23
N SER A 463 -26.98 45.65 2.15
CA SER A 463 -26.82 46.59 1.04
C SER A 463 -26.15 45.97 -0.18
N MET A 464 -24.98 45.36 0.01
CA MET A 464 -24.21 44.67 -1.02
C MET A 464 -24.76 43.27 -1.33
N SER A 465 -24.21 42.64 -2.37
CA SER A 465 -24.55 41.28 -2.80
C SER A 465 -23.38 40.32 -2.60
N ILE A 466 -23.67 39.04 -2.35
CA ILE A 466 -22.67 37.99 -2.15
C ILE A 466 -22.58 37.13 -3.42
N PRO A 467 -21.39 37.00 -4.05
CA PRO A 467 -21.18 36.11 -5.20
C PRO A 467 -21.33 34.63 -4.83
N VAL A 468 -22.23 33.93 -5.52
CA VAL A 468 -22.55 32.52 -5.23
C VAL A 468 -22.51 31.64 -6.48
N ALA A 469 -22.19 30.37 -6.26
CA ALA A 469 -22.41 29.30 -7.21
C ALA A 469 -23.78 28.67 -6.94
N ILE A 470 -24.64 28.65 -7.96
CA ILE A 470 -26.03 28.17 -7.87
C ILE A 470 -26.15 26.87 -8.66
N LYS A 471 -26.21 25.73 -7.95
CA LYS A 471 -26.36 24.40 -8.54
C LYS A 471 -27.84 24.02 -8.58
N ALA A 472 -28.45 24.09 -9.76
CA ALA A 472 -29.82 23.68 -9.99
C ALA A 472 -29.87 22.17 -10.31
N ILE A 473 -30.61 21.42 -9.51
CA ILE A 473 -30.70 19.95 -9.61
C ILE A 473 -31.67 19.54 -10.73
N ASN A 474 -31.33 18.48 -11.49
CA ASN A 474 -32.13 18.01 -12.63
C ASN A 474 -33.49 17.41 -12.18
N PRO A 475 -34.65 17.92 -12.64
CA PRO A 475 -35.98 17.39 -12.27
C PRO A 475 -36.26 15.94 -12.73
N SER A 476 -35.38 15.34 -13.52
CA SER A 476 -35.41 13.91 -13.84
C SER A 476 -34.90 13.02 -12.71
N GLU A 477 -33.99 13.53 -11.86
CA GLU A 477 -33.38 12.80 -10.75
C GLU A 477 -34.21 12.94 -9.46
N THR A 478 -35.02 14.00 -9.35
CA THR A 478 -35.91 14.24 -8.19
C THR A 478 -37.22 13.43 -8.22
N LYS A 479 -37.49 12.63 -9.27
CA LYS A 479 -38.81 11.99 -9.49
C LYS A 479 -39.25 11.01 -8.40
N ASN A 480 -38.30 10.41 -7.68
CA ASN A 480 -38.55 9.38 -6.67
C ASN A 480 -38.06 9.79 -5.26
N VAL A 481 -37.66 11.05 -5.06
CA VAL A 481 -37.09 11.56 -3.80
C VAL A 481 -37.98 12.70 -3.28
N THR A 482 -38.37 12.66 -2.01
CA THR A 482 -39.22 13.71 -1.44
C THR A 482 -38.41 14.98 -1.15
N GLU A 483 -39.05 16.15 -1.23
CA GLU A 483 -38.41 17.43 -0.87
C GLU A 483 -37.85 17.39 0.57
N ASN A 484 -38.52 16.69 1.47
CA ASN A 484 -38.07 16.47 2.85
C ASN A 484 -36.79 15.63 2.97
N GLU A 485 -36.48 14.75 2.02
CA GLU A 485 -35.22 14.00 1.99
C GLU A 485 -34.08 14.88 1.45
N MET A 486 -34.32 15.63 0.38
CA MET A 486 -33.32 16.57 -0.14
C MET A 486 -32.98 17.68 0.87
N LEU A 487 -33.97 18.17 1.62
CA LEU A 487 -33.78 19.12 2.72
C LEU A 487 -33.06 18.49 3.94
N LYS A 488 -33.14 17.16 4.15
CA LYS A 488 -32.31 16.47 5.14
C LYS A 488 -30.85 16.40 4.69
N GLU A 489 -30.57 16.15 3.42
CA GLU A 489 -29.21 16.10 2.86
C GLU A 489 -28.53 17.49 2.84
N ALA A 490 -29.23 18.54 2.40
CA ALA A 490 -28.78 19.92 2.62
C ALA A 490 -28.62 20.24 4.12
N GLY A 491 -29.48 19.64 4.96
CA GLY A 491 -29.39 19.62 6.42
C GLY A 491 -28.22 18.83 7.01
N VAL A 492 -27.47 18.06 6.22
CA VAL A 492 -26.15 17.54 6.59
C VAL A 492 -25.09 18.59 6.26
N MET A 493 -25.07 19.10 5.02
CA MET A 493 -24.10 20.10 4.57
C MET A 493 -24.03 21.32 5.51
N GLY A 494 -25.18 21.89 5.89
CA GLY A 494 -25.25 23.05 6.80
C GLY A 494 -24.74 22.81 8.23
N LYS A 495 -24.42 21.57 8.61
CA LYS A 495 -23.83 21.20 9.92
C LYS A 495 -22.32 20.90 9.83
N VAL A 496 -21.78 20.82 8.63
CA VAL A 496 -20.39 20.43 8.33
C VAL A 496 -19.54 21.69 8.19
N ARG A 497 -18.49 21.82 8.99
CA ARG A 497 -17.52 22.93 8.90
C ARG A 497 -16.09 22.43 9.09
N HIS A 498 -15.27 22.64 8.07
CA HIS A 498 -13.83 22.36 8.04
C HIS A 498 -13.19 23.30 7.02
N GLU A 499 -11.93 23.69 7.21
CA GLU A 499 -11.22 24.68 6.39
C GLU A 499 -11.06 24.28 4.91
N HIS A 500 -11.06 22.97 4.64
CA HIS A 500 -10.96 22.39 3.30
C HIS A 500 -12.26 21.70 2.85
N LEU A 501 -13.43 22.13 3.36
CA LEU A 501 -14.76 21.76 2.83
C LEU A 501 -15.49 23.02 2.37
N LEU A 502 -16.04 23.03 1.15
CA LEU A 502 -16.75 24.18 0.60
C LEU A 502 -18.01 24.47 1.44
N PRO A 503 -18.19 25.68 1.98
CA PRO A 503 -19.37 25.99 2.78
C PRO A 503 -20.66 26.06 1.96
N LEU A 504 -21.74 25.54 2.54
CA LEU A 504 -23.11 25.82 2.10
C LEU A 504 -23.53 27.22 2.57
N VAL A 505 -24.04 28.04 1.65
CA VAL A 505 -24.68 29.33 1.97
C VAL A 505 -26.16 29.11 2.26
N GLY A 506 -26.84 28.33 1.42
CA GLY A 506 -28.23 27.96 1.61
C GLY A 506 -28.79 27.06 0.51
N VAL A 507 -30.11 26.86 0.56
CA VAL A 507 -30.89 26.19 -0.49
C VAL A 507 -32.12 27.02 -0.84
N CYS A 508 -32.49 27.02 -2.12
CA CYS A 508 -33.66 27.70 -2.63
C CYS A 508 -34.61 26.68 -3.26
N LEU A 509 -35.89 26.73 -2.87
CA LEU A 509 -36.96 25.91 -3.42
C LEU A 509 -37.74 26.74 -4.44
N ALA A 510 -37.43 26.54 -5.72
CA ALA A 510 -38.06 27.27 -6.82
C ALA A 510 -39.04 26.37 -7.60
N LYS A 511 -39.95 26.97 -8.37
CA LYS A 511 -40.88 26.24 -9.26
C LYS A 511 -40.19 25.36 -10.34
N GLY A 512 -38.87 25.51 -10.51
CA GLY A 512 -38.03 24.67 -11.38
C GLY A 512 -37.26 23.56 -10.67
N GLY A 513 -37.46 23.36 -9.35
CA GLY A 513 -36.74 22.38 -8.53
C GLY A 513 -35.81 23.00 -7.48
N LEU A 514 -35.10 22.13 -6.76
CA LEU A 514 -34.13 22.50 -5.73
C LEU A 514 -32.88 23.15 -6.35
N LYS A 515 -32.44 24.25 -5.74
CA LYS A 515 -31.12 24.86 -5.98
C LYS A 515 -30.29 24.81 -4.71
N ILE A 516 -29.03 24.38 -4.83
CA ILE A 516 -28.02 24.43 -3.76
C ILE A 516 -27.12 25.64 -4.02
N ILE A 517 -26.91 26.48 -3.00
CA ILE A 517 -26.17 27.74 -3.09
C ILE A 517 -24.91 27.63 -2.22
N THR A 518 -23.74 27.79 -2.84
CA THR A 518 -22.42 27.79 -2.19
C THR A 518 -21.62 29.05 -2.55
N ILE A 519 -20.53 29.31 -1.83
CA ILE A 519 -19.65 30.46 -2.12
C ILE A 519 -18.98 30.28 -3.50
N LEU A 520 -18.96 31.33 -4.32
CA LEU A 520 -18.31 31.29 -5.63
C LEU A 520 -16.78 31.23 -5.49
N ARG A 521 -16.15 30.27 -6.21
CA ARG A 521 -14.68 30.13 -6.29
C ARG A 521 -14.20 30.40 -7.73
N PRO A 522 -13.58 31.56 -8.02
CA PRO A 522 -13.28 31.97 -9.40
C PRO A 522 -12.17 31.14 -10.06
N LEU A 523 -11.27 30.54 -9.27
CA LEU A 523 -10.23 29.64 -9.77
C LEU A 523 -10.77 28.26 -10.20
N GLY A 524 -12.06 27.99 -9.96
CA GLY A 524 -12.77 26.81 -10.46
C GLY A 524 -12.36 25.50 -9.76
N SER A 525 -12.54 24.38 -10.47
CA SER A 525 -12.19 23.06 -9.96
C SER A 525 -10.71 22.72 -10.17
N LEU A 526 -10.15 21.98 -9.21
CA LEU A 526 -8.75 21.58 -9.17
C LEU A 526 -8.33 20.83 -10.45
N LEU A 527 -9.20 20.00 -11.03
CA LEU A 527 -8.95 19.35 -12.32
C LEU A 527 -8.65 20.35 -13.45
N LYS A 528 -9.45 21.40 -13.61
CA LYS A 528 -9.21 22.45 -14.62
C LYS A 528 -7.95 23.27 -14.27
N PHE A 529 -7.77 23.60 -12.99
CA PHE A 529 -6.63 24.37 -12.49
C PHE A 529 -5.30 23.65 -12.71
N LEU A 530 -5.22 22.36 -12.41
CA LEU A 530 -4.06 21.50 -12.68
C LEU A 530 -3.69 21.47 -14.17
N GLN A 531 -4.69 21.34 -15.05
CA GLN A 531 -4.49 21.32 -16.50
C GLN A 531 -4.00 22.69 -17.02
N GLN A 532 -4.62 23.78 -16.54
CA GLN A 532 -4.30 25.15 -16.95
C GLN A 532 -2.92 25.62 -16.47
N TYR A 533 -2.52 25.24 -15.24
CA TYR A 533 -1.28 25.70 -14.60
C TYR A 533 -0.20 24.62 -14.50
N LYS A 534 -0.29 23.53 -15.29
CA LYS A 534 0.63 22.36 -15.32
C LYS A 534 2.13 22.71 -15.36
N GLN A 535 2.50 23.83 -15.98
CA GLN A 535 3.90 24.30 -16.11
C GLN A 535 4.35 25.27 -15.00
N ARG A 536 3.47 25.66 -14.07
CA ARG A 536 3.75 26.60 -12.97
C ARG A 536 3.64 25.95 -11.58
N LEU A 537 2.93 24.82 -11.47
CA LEU A 537 2.73 24.11 -10.20
C LEU A 537 3.95 23.26 -9.85
N ALA A 538 4.47 23.45 -8.64
CA ALA A 538 5.61 22.70 -8.11
C ALA A 538 5.17 21.56 -7.18
N ALA A 539 6.13 20.69 -6.84
CA ALA A 539 6.03 19.62 -5.85
C ALA A 539 5.25 20.04 -4.58
N LYS A 540 5.56 21.23 -4.07
CA LYS A 540 4.86 21.89 -2.95
C LYS A 540 3.34 21.84 -3.10
N GLN A 541 2.79 22.41 -4.17
CA GLN A 541 1.35 22.53 -4.36
C GLN A 541 0.70 21.16 -4.50
N LEU A 542 1.31 20.26 -5.28
CA LEU A 542 0.75 18.93 -5.53
C LEU A 542 0.61 18.12 -4.23
N VAL A 543 1.62 18.12 -3.35
CA VAL A 543 1.55 17.43 -2.06
C VAL A 543 0.61 18.14 -1.08
N LEU A 544 0.61 19.48 -1.06
CA LEU A 544 -0.26 20.28 -0.21
C LEU A 544 -1.75 20.01 -0.49
N TYR A 545 -2.16 19.90 -1.76
CA TYR A 545 -3.55 19.57 -2.11
C TYR A 545 -3.96 18.19 -1.58
N GLN A 546 -3.08 17.19 -1.69
CA GLN A 546 -3.34 15.83 -1.19
C GLN A 546 -3.51 15.82 0.34
N TYR A 547 -2.67 16.56 1.07
CA TYR A 547 -2.84 16.80 2.51
C TYR A 547 -4.18 17.49 2.83
N GLN A 548 -4.50 18.60 2.18
CA GLN A 548 -5.72 19.38 2.46
C GLN A 548 -7.00 18.56 2.23
N ILE A 549 -7.06 17.81 1.13
CA ILE A 549 -8.17 16.88 0.83
C ILE A 549 -8.24 15.76 1.88
N SER A 550 -7.12 15.13 2.25
CA SER A 550 -7.13 14.07 3.27
C SER A 550 -7.63 14.56 4.64
N SER A 551 -7.31 15.81 5.03
CA SER A 551 -7.83 16.42 6.26
C SER A 551 -9.34 16.69 6.18
N ALA A 552 -9.86 17.09 5.02
CA ALA A 552 -11.31 17.24 4.81
C ALA A 552 -12.05 15.90 4.92
N MET A 553 -11.49 14.85 4.31
CA MET A 553 -12.07 13.51 4.34
C MET A 553 -12.00 12.86 5.71
N GLU A 554 -10.93 13.10 6.49
CA GLU A 554 -10.83 12.66 7.89
C GLU A 554 -11.93 13.28 8.77
N TYR A 555 -12.29 14.54 8.51
CA TYR A 555 -13.42 15.18 9.16
C TYR A 555 -14.76 14.54 8.76
N LEU A 556 -15.00 14.28 7.46
CA LEU A 556 -16.24 13.63 6.99
C LEU A 556 -16.40 12.21 7.56
N ALA A 557 -15.32 11.42 7.56
CA ALA A 557 -15.27 10.09 8.16
C ALA A 557 -15.64 10.11 9.65
N LYS A 558 -15.05 11.03 10.44
CA LYS A 558 -15.42 11.27 11.85
C LYS A 558 -16.87 11.69 12.05
N LYS A 559 -17.50 12.30 11.04
CA LYS A 559 -18.93 12.66 11.04
C LYS A 559 -19.85 11.56 10.50
N LYS A 560 -19.29 10.40 10.10
CA LYS A 560 -20.01 9.28 9.46
C LYS A 560 -20.77 9.71 8.19
N ILE A 561 -20.09 10.55 7.40
CA ILE A 561 -20.53 11.04 6.09
C ILE A 561 -19.62 10.40 5.03
N VAL A 562 -20.23 9.75 4.03
CA VAL A 562 -19.52 9.12 2.90
C VAL A 562 -19.74 9.96 1.64
N HIS A 563 -18.68 10.49 1.04
CA HIS A 563 -18.72 11.47 -0.04
C HIS A 563 -19.15 10.85 -1.38
N ARG A 564 -18.74 9.62 -1.68
CA ARG A 564 -19.16 8.77 -2.83
C ARG A 564 -18.77 9.26 -4.24
N ASP A 565 -18.38 10.53 -4.42
CA ASP A 565 -17.92 11.10 -5.70
C ASP A 565 -16.66 11.98 -5.54
N LEU A 566 -15.73 11.59 -4.66
CA LEU A 566 -14.46 12.30 -4.50
C LEU A 566 -13.60 12.17 -5.78
N ALA A 567 -13.24 13.31 -6.37
CA ALA A 567 -12.43 13.42 -7.59
C ALA A 567 -11.89 14.85 -7.73
N ALA A 568 -10.83 15.07 -8.52
CA ALA A 568 -10.26 16.41 -8.71
C ALA A 568 -11.22 17.43 -9.37
N ARG A 569 -12.30 16.95 -10.03
CA ARG A 569 -13.42 17.78 -10.51
C ARG A 569 -14.28 18.38 -9.38
N ASN A 570 -14.36 17.70 -8.24
CA ASN A 570 -15.22 18.01 -7.09
C ASN A 570 -14.40 18.58 -5.92
N VAL A 571 -13.22 19.12 -6.23
CA VAL A 571 -12.40 19.93 -5.34
C VAL A 571 -12.29 21.30 -6.00
N LEU A 572 -12.57 22.38 -5.29
CA LEU A 572 -12.42 23.76 -5.76
C LEU A 572 -11.13 24.38 -5.23
N VAL A 573 -10.62 25.36 -5.94
CA VAL A 573 -9.43 26.12 -5.55
C VAL A 573 -9.88 27.47 -4.95
N LYS A 574 -9.56 27.72 -3.67
CA LYS A 574 -9.76 29.02 -3.01
C LYS A 574 -8.58 29.96 -3.28
N THR A 575 -7.36 29.44 -3.17
CA THR A 575 -6.11 30.13 -3.55
C THR A 575 -5.12 29.09 -4.09
N ILE A 576 -3.99 29.52 -4.66
CA ILE A 576 -2.93 28.59 -5.14
C ILE A 576 -2.51 27.58 -4.07
N ASN A 577 -2.55 27.95 -2.78
CA ASN A 577 -2.15 27.08 -1.67
C ASN A 577 -3.35 26.58 -0.83
N HIS A 578 -4.59 26.70 -1.32
CA HIS A 578 -5.80 26.34 -0.57
C HIS A 578 -6.88 25.72 -1.45
N VAL A 579 -7.21 24.45 -1.19
CA VAL A 579 -8.32 23.74 -1.85
C VAL A 579 -9.45 23.37 -0.87
N GLU A 580 -10.66 23.24 -1.41
CA GLU A 580 -11.89 22.94 -0.67
C GLU A 580 -12.66 21.82 -1.39
N VAL A 581 -12.91 20.70 -0.71
CA VAL A 581 -13.71 19.60 -1.25
C VAL A 581 -15.20 20.00 -1.28
N THR A 582 -15.90 19.73 -2.38
CA THR A 582 -17.30 20.12 -2.63
C THR A 582 -18.13 18.92 -3.09
N ASP A 583 -19.42 19.14 -3.37
CA ASP A 583 -20.37 18.15 -3.89
C ASP A 583 -20.59 16.89 -3.03
N PHE A 584 -20.12 16.90 -1.78
CA PHE A 584 -20.64 16.08 -0.68
C PHE A 584 -22.11 16.41 -0.31
N GLY A 585 -22.84 17.17 -1.13
CA GLY A 585 -24.27 17.43 -0.97
C GLY A 585 -25.18 16.25 -1.35
N LEU A 586 -24.62 15.22 -1.98
CA LEU A 586 -25.23 13.91 -2.17
C LEU A 586 -24.57 12.84 -1.26
N ALA A 587 -23.81 13.27 -0.26
CA ALA A 587 -23.22 12.39 0.73
C ALA A 587 -24.30 11.95 1.72
N GLN A 588 -24.62 10.66 1.70
CA GLN A 588 -25.67 10.11 2.53
C GLN A 588 -25.12 9.92 3.96
N LEU A 589 -25.85 10.40 4.96
CA LEU A 589 -25.50 10.14 6.36
C LEU A 589 -25.72 8.65 6.65
N LEU A 590 -24.74 7.97 7.22
CA LEU A 590 -24.92 6.60 7.69
C LEU A 590 -25.99 6.56 8.78
N GLN A 591 -26.92 5.61 8.69
CA GLN A 591 -27.94 5.43 9.73
C GLN A 591 -27.31 4.82 10.98
N ASN A 592 -27.87 5.12 12.15
CA ASN A 592 -27.33 4.63 13.43
C ASN A 592 -27.29 3.09 13.42
N ASN A 593 -26.09 2.54 13.67
CA ASN A 593 -25.69 1.12 13.62
C ASN A 593 -25.24 0.56 12.25
N GLU A 594 -25.31 1.32 11.15
CA GLU A 594 -24.78 0.88 9.85
C GLU A 594 -23.46 1.59 9.48
N ASN A 595 -22.47 0.84 8.98
CA ASN A 595 -21.19 1.40 8.49
C ASN A 595 -21.12 1.49 6.94
N THR A 596 -22.20 1.11 6.24
CA THR A 596 -22.26 0.99 4.77
C THR A 596 -23.58 1.49 4.23
N VAL A 597 -23.56 2.07 3.03
CA VAL A 597 -24.76 2.43 2.25
C VAL A 597 -24.84 1.52 1.02
N VAL A 598 -26.01 0.96 0.73
CA VAL A 598 -26.28 0.17 -0.50
C VAL A 598 -27.24 0.94 -1.40
N ILE A 599 -26.89 1.12 -2.67
CA ILE A 599 -27.60 2.02 -3.59
C ILE A 599 -28.12 1.26 -4.81
N LYS A 600 -29.40 1.43 -5.12
CA LYS A 600 -30.11 0.59 -6.11
C LYS A 600 -29.91 1.03 -7.56
N GLU A 601 -29.97 2.33 -7.85
CA GLU A 601 -29.78 2.88 -9.20
C GLU A 601 -29.13 4.28 -9.15
N GLY A 602 -28.42 4.68 -10.22
CA GLY A 602 -27.87 6.02 -10.39
C GLY A 602 -26.75 6.11 -11.44
N ARG A 603 -26.48 7.32 -11.95
CA ARG A 603 -25.28 7.58 -12.78
C ARG A 603 -24.07 7.72 -11.86
N VAL A 604 -23.08 6.85 -12.03
CA VAL A 604 -21.90 6.78 -11.15
C VAL A 604 -20.58 7.03 -11.88
N ALA A 605 -19.61 7.62 -11.19
CA ALA A 605 -18.29 7.92 -11.73
C ALA A 605 -17.35 6.69 -11.71
N VAL A 606 -17.72 5.66 -12.49
CA VAL A 606 -17.10 4.30 -12.55
C VAL A 606 -15.60 4.24 -12.27
N LYS A 607 -14.78 5.12 -12.86
CA LYS A 607 -13.31 5.10 -12.72
C LYS A 607 -12.76 5.49 -11.34
N TRP A 608 -13.55 6.15 -10.50
CA TRP A 608 -13.19 6.53 -9.12
C TRP A 608 -13.79 5.58 -8.08
N LEU A 609 -14.69 4.67 -8.49
CA LEU A 609 -15.31 3.70 -7.59
C LEU A 609 -14.33 2.59 -7.18
N ALA A 610 -14.44 2.16 -5.93
CA ALA A 610 -13.83 0.93 -5.45
C ALA A 610 -14.50 -0.31 -6.05
N LEU A 611 -13.82 -1.45 -5.99
CA LEU A 611 -14.29 -2.70 -6.58
C LEU A 611 -15.63 -3.16 -5.99
N GLU A 612 -15.80 -3.06 -4.68
CA GLU A 612 -17.06 -3.36 -3.99
C GLU A 612 -18.21 -2.44 -4.45
N SER A 613 -17.95 -1.14 -4.67
CA SER A 613 -18.95 -0.21 -5.19
C SER A 613 -19.34 -0.51 -6.65
N LEU A 614 -18.44 -1.11 -7.43
CA LEU A 614 -18.70 -1.59 -8.80
C LEU A 614 -19.47 -2.91 -8.83
N ARG A 615 -19.29 -3.78 -7.83
CA ARG A 615 -19.88 -5.13 -7.77
C ARG A 615 -21.22 -5.20 -7.03
N THR A 616 -21.34 -4.52 -5.89
CA THR A 616 -22.48 -4.62 -4.96
C THR A 616 -23.11 -3.28 -4.59
N HIS A 617 -22.61 -2.17 -5.17
CA HIS A 617 -23.06 -0.80 -4.90
C HIS A 617 -23.03 -0.41 -3.41
N VAL A 618 -22.07 -0.99 -2.68
CA VAL A 618 -21.71 -0.64 -1.30
C VAL A 618 -20.82 0.59 -1.30
N PHE A 619 -21.09 1.52 -0.37
CA PHE A 619 -20.28 2.72 -0.10
C PHE A 619 -20.00 2.87 1.40
N ASN A 620 -18.75 3.18 1.76
CA ASN A 620 -18.26 3.46 3.12
C ASN A 620 -16.98 4.32 3.08
N GLU A 621 -16.37 4.61 4.24
CA GLU A 621 -15.09 5.35 4.33
C GLU A 621 -13.98 4.72 3.44
N ARG A 622 -13.89 3.39 3.40
CA ARG A 622 -12.89 2.66 2.61
C ARG A 622 -13.09 2.80 1.09
N THR A 623 -14.32 3.04 0.64
CA THR A 623 -14.62 3.37 -0.77
C THR A 623 -14.21 4.79 -1.14
N ASP A 624 -14.35 5.74 -0.21
CA ASP A 624 -13.84 7.11 -0.40
C ASP A 624 -12.29 7.13 -0.39
N VAL A 625 -11.63 6.27 0.40
CA VAL A 625 -10.16 6.11 0.38
C VAL A 625 -9.65 5.68 -1.00
N TRP A 626 -10.35 4.78 -1.68
CA TRP A 626 -10.02 4.40 -3.07
C TRP A 626 -10.13 5.60 -4.02
N ALA A 627 -11.23 6.36 -3.92
CA ALA A 627 -11.48 7.56 -4.71
C ALA A 627 -10.46 8.67 -4.42
N PHE A 628 -9.99 8.78 -3.17
CA PHE A 628 -8.89 9.66 -2.78
C PHE A 628 -7.57 9.26 -3.46
N GLY A 629 -7.23 7.97 -3.50
CA GLY A 629 -6.06 7.50 -4.25
C GLY A 629 -6.12 7.88 -5.73
N VAL A 630 -7.27 7.72 -6.38
CA VAL A 630 -7.48 8.17 -7.78
C VAL A 630 -7.36 9.69 -7.91
N THR A 631 -7.88 10.45 -6.96
CA THR A 631 -7.76 11.92 -6.91
C THR A 631 -6.30 12.37 -6.75
N CYS A 632 -5.51 11.67 -5.93
CA CYS A 632 -4.07 11.92 -5.79
C CYS A 632 -3.32 11.64 -7.10
N TRP A 633 -3.71 10.59 -7.83
CA TRP A 633 -3.16 10.31 -9.16
C TRP A 633 -3.54 11.38 -10.20
N GLU A 634 -4.77 11.92 -10.17
CA GLU A 634 -5.17 13.09 -10.98
C GLU A 634 -4.28 14.30 -10.64
N ILE A 635 -4.03 14.59 -9.36
CA ILE A 635 -3.16 15.69 -8.94
C ILE A 635 -1.73 15.49 -9.47
N MET A 636 -1.14 14.32 -9.22
CA MET A 636 0.24 14.01 -9.60
C MET A 636 0.47 13.98 -11.12
N THR A 637 -0.54 13.62 -11.91
CA THR A 637 -0.48 13.68 -13.39
C THR A 637 -0.88 15.05 -13.96
N PHE A 638 -1.25 16.02 -13.11
CA PHE A 638 -1.77 17.33 -13.50
C PHE A 638 -3.05 17.23 -14.36
N GLY A 639 -4.01 16.45 -13.88
CA GLY A 639 -5.36 16.33 -14.43
C GLY A 639 -5.48 15.42 -15.66
N GLU A 640 -4.67 14.37 -15.77
CA GLU A 640 -4.87 13.38 -16.83
C GLU A 640 -6.05 12.44 -16.49
N PRO A 641 -6.86 12.02 -17.48
CA PRO A 641 -8.03 11.19 -17.21
C PRO A 641 -7.59 9.78 -16.77
N PRO A 642 -8.00 9.30 -15.57
CA PRO A 642 -7.58 8.01 -15.07
C PRO A 642 -7.99 6.87 -16.02
N TYR A 643 -7.16 5.83 -16.11
CA TYR A 643 -7.38 4.65 -16.95
C TYR A 643 -7.64 4.97 -18.44
N ARG A 644 -7.04 6.03 -18.99
CA ARG A 644 -7.16 6.42 -20.42
C ARG A 644 -6.93 5.24 -21.38
N GLU A 645 -5.86 4.47 -21.16
CA GLU A 645 -5.49 3.31 -21.97
C GLU A 645 -6.59 2.22 -21.93
N LEU A 646 -7.06 1.85 -20.74
CA LEU A 646 -8.11 0.85 -20.58
C LEU A 646 -9.45 1.32 -21.14
N GLN A 647 -9.76 2.61 -21.05
CA GLN A 647 -10.97 3.16 -21.67
C GLN A 647 -10.95 2.98 -23.19
N ALA A 648 -9.83 3.26 -23.87
CA ALA A 648 -9.71 3.07 -25.30
C ALA A 648 -9.87 1.58 -25.72
N ILE A 649 -9.39 0.65 -24.87
CA ILE A 649 -9.53 -0.80 -25.09
C ILE A 649 -10.98 -1.27 -24.85
N LEU A 650 -11.69 -0.73 -23.86
CA LEU A 650 -13.06 -1.13 -23.50
C LEU A 650 -14.15 -0.43 -24.34
N GLN A 651 -13.86 0.73 -24.94
CA GLN A 651 -14.82 1.54 -25.68
C GLN A 651 -15.52 0.81 -26.85
N PRO A 652 -14.88 -0.10 -27.63
CA PRO A 652 -15.57 -0.89 -28.65
C PRO A 652 -16.58 -1.91 -28.08
N ILE A 653 -16.38 -2.37 -26.85
CA ILE A 653 -17.18 -3.42 -26.19
C ILE A 653 -18.43 -2.82 -25.51
N ALA A 654 -18.35 -1.56 -25.06
CA ALA A 654 -19.35 -0.88 -24.24
C ALA A 654 -20.72 -0.63 -24.91
N ASN A 655 -20.90 -1.02 -26.19
CA ASN A 655 -22.16 -0.86 -26.93
C ASN A 655 -23.24 -1.90 -26.61
N ASN A 656 -23.01 -2.88 -25.70
CA ASN A 656 -24.04 -3.87 -25.37
C ASN A 656 -24.07 -4.42 -23.93
N TYR A 657 -23.03 -4.26 -23.11
CA TYR A 657 -23.08 -4.55 -21.66
C TYR A 657 -22.12 -3.64 -20.86
N ASN A 658 -22.32 -3.58 -19.53
CA ASN A 658 -21.77 -2.56 -18.65
C ASN A 658 -20.24 -2.44 -18.67
N PHE A 659 -19.74 -1.26 -19.08
CA PHE A 659 -18.34 -0.83 -18.90
C PHE A 659 -17.84 -1.00 -17.46
N ALA A 660 -18.70 -0.78 -16.46
CA ALA A 660 -18.37 -0.98 -15.05
C ALA A 660 -18.01 -2.44 -14.70
N THR A 661 -18.63 -3.42 -15.36
CA THR A 661 -18.39 -4.86 -15.12
C THR A 661 -17.01 -5.26 -15.65
N GLU A 662 -16.66 -4.88 -16.88
CA GLU A 662 -15.32 -5.17 -17.43
C GLU A 662 -14.22 -4.35 -16.73
N PHE A 663 -14.53 -3.13 -16.30
CA PHE A 663 -13.61 -2.36 -15.48
C PHE A 663 -13.34 -3.04 -14.12
N ALA A 664 -14.37 -3.58 -13.45
CA ALA A 664 -14.21 -4.41 -12.25
C ALA A 664 -13.38 -5.68 -12.52
N ASN A 665 -13.64 -6.40 -13.63
CA ASN A 665 -12.88 -7.58 -14.04
C ASN A 665 -11.37 -7.27 -14.20
N LEU A 666 -11.00 -6.06 -14.66
CA LEU A 666 -9.60 -5.63 -14.77
C LEU A 666 -8.99 -5.27 -13.41
N LEU A 667 -9.75 -4.63 -12.52
CA LEU A 667 -9.30 -4.32 -11.16
C LEU A 667 -9.05 -5.60 -10.33
N GLU A 668 -9.89 -6.63 -10.49
CA GLU A 668 -9.68 -7.96 -9.89
C GLU A 668 -8.42 -8.65 -10.41
N LYS A 669 -8.13 -8.52 -11.71
CA LYS A 669 -6.88 -9.00 -12.34
C LYS A 669 -5.64 -8.17 -11.97
N GLY A 670 -5.72 -7.32 -10.94
CA GLY A 670 -4.62 -6.53 -10.41
C GLY A 670 -4.25 -5.27 -11.20
N HIS A 671 -5.01 -4.90 -12.24
CA HIS A 671 -4.71 -3.65 -12.96
C HIS A 671 -4.97 -2.43 -12.06
N ARG A 672 -4.04 -1.47 -12.06
CA ARG A 672 -4.11 -0.19 -11.34
C ARG A 672 -3.60 0.94 -12.23
N LEU A 673 -3.73 2.19 -11.76
CA LEU A 673 -3.11 3.34 -12.43
C LEU A 673 -1.57 3.25 -12.28
N LYS A 674 -0.84 3.49 -13.37
CA LYS A 674 0.64 3.45 -13.38
C LYS A 674 1.23 4.59 -12.55
N GLN A 675 2.42 4.40 -12.00
CA GLN A 675 3.18 5.46 -11.32
C GLN A 675 3.34 6.72 -12.19
N PRO A 676 2.95 7.92 -11.70
CA PRO A 676 3.23 9.17 -12.40
C PRO A 676 4.75 9.43 -12.48
N LEU A 677 5.25 9.92 -13.62
CA LEU A 677 6.70 10.11 -13.86
C LEU A 677 7.42 11.01 -12.84
N ASN A 678 6.67 11.89 -12.17
CA ASN A 678 7.16 12.82 -11.14
C ASN A 678 6.92 12.32 -9.71
N CYS A 679 6.48 11.07 -9.50
CA CYS A 679 6.07 10.50 -8.21
C CYS A 679 7.15 9.56 -7.67
N SER A 680 7.64 9.79 -6.44
CA SER A 680 8.53 8.83 -5.77
C SER A 680 7.84 7.49 -5.52
N GLN A 681 8.64 6.46 -5.27
CA GLN A 681 8.14 5.13 -4.93
C GLN A 681 7.28 5.17 -3.64
N GLU A 682 7.76 5.82 -2.58
CA GLU A 682 7.05 5.89 -1.30
C GLU A 682 5.68 6.57 -1.41
N LEU A 683 5.56 7.66 -2.18
CA LEU A 683 4.24 8.31 -2.38
C LEU A 683 3.32 7.43 -3.24
N TYR A 684 3.86 6.74 -4.25
CA TYR A 684 3.08 5.82 -5.08
C TYR A 684 2.61 4.57 -4.32
N GLU A 685 3.39 4.08 -3.35
CA GLU A 685 2.99 2.98 -2.47
C GLU A 685 1.76 3.35 -1.63
N GLU A 686 1.65 4.59 -1.13
CA GLU A 686 0.42 5.03 -0.45
C GLU A 686 -0.80 5.08 -1.38
N LEU A 687 -0.62 5.40 -2.67
CA LEU A 687 -1.68 5.31 -3.68
C LEU A 687 -2.08 3.85 -3.96
N LEU A 688 -1.12 2.92 -3.98
CA LEU A 688 -1.40 1.48 -4.09
C LEU A 688 -2.13 0.94 -2.85
N ASN A 689 -1.76 1.40 -1.65
CA ASN A 689 -2.43 1.09 -0.39
C ASN A 689 -3.92 1.53 -0.40
N CYS A 690 -4.22 2.69 -1.00
CA CYS A 690 -5.60 3.13 -1.23
C CYS A 690 -6.41 2.20 -2.17
N TRP A 691 -5.75 1.38 -3.00
CA TRP A 691 -6.39 0.51 -3.99
C TRP A 691 -6.24 -0.99 -3.71
N LEU A 692 -6.01 -1.38 -2.44
CA LEU A 692 -6.07 -2.78 -2.03
C LEU A 692 -7.48 -3.36 -2.24
N ILE A 693 -7.56 -4.65 -2.60
CA ILE A 693 -8.83 -5.31 -2.91
C ILE A 693 -9.72 -5.35 -1.66
N ASP A 694 -9.20 -5.89 -0.55
CA ASP A 694 -9.85 -5.82 0.75
C ASP A 694 -10.00 -4.37 1.21
N PRO A 695 -11.22 -3.90 1.56
CA PRO A 695 -11.44 -2.54 2.05
C PRO A 695 -10.79 -2.24 3.40
N GLU A 696 -10.65 -3.22 4.30
CA GLU A 696 -10.15 -2.97 5.66
C GLU A 696 -8.61 -2.92 5.73
N SER A 697 -7.91 -3.59 4.82
CA SER A 697 -6.47 -3.45 4.58
C SER A 697 -6.07 -2.06 4.03
N ARG A 698 -7.01 -1.25 3.53
CA ARG A 698 -6.73 0.13 3.09
C ARG A 698 -6.44 1.02 4.32
N PRO A 699 -5.61 2.06 4.20
CA PRO A 699 -5.39 3.01 5.29
C PRO A 699 -6.65 3.83 5.61
N THR A 700 -6.77 4.32 6.84
CA THR A 700 -7.80 5.30 7.22
C THR A 700 -7.44 6.71 6.75
N PHE A 701 -8.42 7.62 6.67
CA PHE A 701 -8.11 9.03 6.36
C PHE A 701 -7.22 9.71 7.42
N ARG A 702 -7.17 9.19 8.65
CA ARG A 702 -6.26 9.67 9.71
C ARG A 702 -4.80 9.31 9.42
N GLU A 703 -4.54 8.09 8.96
CA GLU A 703 -3.21 7.64 8.58
C GLU A 703 -2.75 8.35 7.30
N LEU A 704 -3.63 8.44 6.29
CA LEU A 704 -3.38 9.20 5.06
C LEU A 704 -3.07 10.67 5.36
N LYS A 705 -3.85 11.35 6.21
CA LYS A 705 -3.53 12.72 6.62
C LYS A 705 -2.14 12.82 7.22
N THR A 706 -1.81 11.92 8.15
CA THR A 706 -0.51 11.93 8.84
C THR A 706 0.65 11.70 7.85
N LYS A 707 0.48 10.80 6.87
CA LYS A 707 1.44 10.56 5.80
C LYS A 707 1.59 11.76 4.85
N PHE A 708 0.51 12.27 4.27
CA PHE A 708 0.58 13.45 3.38
C PHE A 708 1.04 14.73 4.10
N GLU A 709 0.80 14.87 5.41
CA GLU A 709 1.40 15.95 6.22
C GLU A 709 2.92 15.79 6.32
N SER A 710 3.43 14.57 6.50
CA SER A 710 4.88 14.32 6.50
C SER A 710 5.51 14.61 5.13
N PHE A 711 4.87 14.18 4.04
CA PHE A 711 5.31 14.50 2.68
C PHE A 711 5.32 16.01 2.42
N ALA A 712 4.33 16.75 2.92
CA ALA A 712 4.22 18.20 2.74
C ALA A 712 5.35 19.01 3.41
N ARG A 713 6.08 18.42 4.37
CA ARG A 713 7.25 19.05 5.03
C ARG A 713 8.52 19.00 4.16
N ALA A 714 8.61 18.05 3.23
CA ALA A 714 9.76 17.88 2.34
C ALA A 714 9.34 17.44 0.92
N PRO A 715 8.46 18.19 0.23
CA PRO A 715 7.73 17.70 -0.94
C PRO A 715 8.63 17.34 -2.13
N HIS A 716 9.81 17.95 -2.24
CA HIS A 716 10.82 17.68 -3.27
C HIS A 716 11.47 16.29 -3.17
N LEU A 717 11.35 15.59 -2.03
CA LEU A 717 11.77 14.19 -1.89
C LEU A 717 10.74 13.21 -2.47
N TYR A 718 9.47 13.63 -2.51
CA TYR A 718 8.33 12.80 -2.90
C TYR A 718 7.83 13.11 -4.31
N VAL A 719 8.08 14.33 -4.79
CA VAL A 719 7.64 14.81 -6.09
C VAL A 719 8.77 15.54 -6.80
N GLN A 720 9.10 15.09 -8.01
CA GLN A 720 10.14 15.73 -8.84
C GLN A 720 9.56 16.92 -9.62
N ASP A 721 10.11 18.12 -9.37
CA ASP A 721 9.85 19.30 -10.19
C ASP A 721 10.46 19.13 -11.59
N ARG A 722 9.66 19.38 -12.64
CA ARG A 722 10.05 19.01 -14.02
C ARG A 722 11.12 19.92 -14.63
N GLN A 723 11.25 21.15 -14.15
CA GLN A 723 12.26 22.15 -14.54
C GLN A 723 12.49 23.12 -13.38
N ALA A 724 13.49 24.02 -13.49
CA ALA A 724 13.64 25.18 -12.61
C ALA A 724 12.55 26.23 -12.88
N VAL A 725 11.31 25.91 -12.48
CA VAL A 725 10.11 26.73 -12.70
C VAL A 725 10.21 28.03 -11.90
N SER A 726 10.00 29.17 -12.57
CA SER A 726 9.78 30.45 -11.89
C SER A 726 8.55 30.31 -10.99
N GLN A 727 8.75 30.44 -9.67
CA GLN A 727 7.71 30.16 -8.68
C GLN A 727 6.38 30.82 -9.06
N MET A 728 5.27 30.07 -8.98
CA MET A 728 3.97 30.62 -9.30
C MET A 728 3.60 31.71 -8.29
N GLU A 729 3.76 32.96 -8.72
CA GLU A 729 3.35 34.15 -7.97
C GLU A 729 1.88 34.03 -7.56
N SER A 730 1.55 34.57 -6.39
CA SER A 730 0.19 34.56 -5.86
C SER A 730 -0.76 35.28 -6.81
N ILE A 731 -1.72 34.57 -7.40
CA ILE A 731 -2.86 35.17 -8.09
C ILE A 731 -3.55 36.07 -7.06
N SER A 732 -3.48 37.37 -7.31
CA SER A 732 -3.87 38.40 -6.37
C SER A 732 -5.38 38.39 -6.14
N GLU A 733 -5.80 38.90 -4.99
CA GLU A 733 -7.23 39.07 -4.69
C GLU A 733 -7.91 40.02 -5.67
N GLN A 734 -7.16 40.99 -6.22
CA GLN A 734 -7.62 41.87 -7.30
C GLN A 734 -7.87 41.11 -8.61
N GLU A 735 -6.99 40.19 -9.02
CA GLU A 735 -7.23 39.33 -10.18
C GLU A 735 -8.42 38.39 -9.96
N GLN A 736 -8.56 37.81 -8.77
CA GLN A 736 -9.70 36.95 -8.43
C GLN A 736 -11.02 37.74 -8.40
N ARG A 737 -11.03 38.95 -7.83
CA ARG A 737 -12.17 39.88 -7.91
C ARG A 737 -12.51 40.19 -9.37
N ALA A 738 -11.52 40.55 -10.19
CA ALA A 738 -11.72 40.81 -11.62
C ALA A 738 -12.21 39.56 -12.40
N MET A 739 -11.94 38.33 -11.93
CA MET A 739 -12.56 37.12 -12.50
C MET A 739 -14.05 37.03 -12.12
N ILE A 740 -14.40 37.29 -10.86
CA ILE A 740 -15.80 37.32 -10.39
C ILE A 740 -16.59 38.41 -11.13
N GLU A 741 -16.02 39.61 -11.29
CA GLU A 741 -16.63 40.72 -12.04
C GLU A 741 -16.98 40.31 -13.48
N ARG A 742 -16.09 39.57 -14.15
CA ARG A 742 -16.32 38.99 -15.48
C ARG A 742 -17.34 37.84 -15.50
N MET A 743 -17.46 37.07 -14.42
CA MET A 743 -18.46 35.99 -14.29
C MET A 743 -19.87 36.51 -13.99
N LEU A 744 -19.99 37.61 -13.23
CA LEU A 744 -21.26 38.21 -12.84
C LEU A 744 -21.74 39.32 -13.79
N GLN A 745 -20.81 39.95 -14.53
CA GLN A 745 -21.06 41.15 -15.33
C GLN A 745 -21.43 42.38 -14.47
N ASP A 746 -20.87 42.46 -13.26
CA ASP A 746 -21.15 43.46 -12.22
C ASP A 746 -19.94 43.62 -11.29
N SER A 747 -19.83 44.72 -10.56
CA SER A 747 -18.75 45.01 -9.59
C SER A 747 -19.22 45.35 -8.18
N ASP A 748 -20.53 45.47 -7.92
CA ASP A 748 -21.10 45.79 -6.61
C ASP A 748 -21.40 44.53 -5.76
N PHE A 749 -20.34 43.95 -5.20
CA PHE A 749 -20.41 42.71 -4.41
C PHE A 749 -19.32 42.60 -3.33
N GLU A 750 -19.56 41.75 -2.33
CA GLU A 750 -18.62 41.41 -1.24
C GLU A 750 -17.60 40.34 -1.64
N ASN A 751 -16.35 40.45 -1.15
CA ASN A 751 -15.22 39.59 -1.53
C ASN A 751 -15.38 38.13 -1.01
N PRO A 752 -15.61 37.11 -1.87
CA PRO A 752 -15.87 35.73 -1.43
C PRO A 752 -14.71 35.03 -0.70
N LEU A 753 -13.51 35.61 -0.70
CA LEU A 753 -12.34 35.06 -0.03
C LEU A 753 -12.35 35.30 1.48
N GLU A 754 -12.98 36.39 1.93
CA GLU A 754 -12.99 36.89 3.32
C GLU A 754 -14.25 36.48 4.11
N LEU A 755 -15.33 36.09 3.44
CA LEU A 755 -16.63 35.77 4.06
C LEU A 755 -16.61 34.51 4.95
N ASP A 756 -17.09 34.63 6.19
CA ASP A 756 -17.61 33.51 6.98
C ASP A 756 -19.14 33.43 6.80
N PRO A 757 -19.69 32.33 6.25
CA PRO A 757 -21.13 32.18 6.04
C PRO A 757 -22.00 32.20 7.31
N SER A 758 -21.41 32.28 8.51
CA SER A 758 -22.15 32.33 9.76
C SER A 758 -22.44 33.71 10.32
N ASP A 759 -21.87 34.77 9.74
CA ASP A 759 -22.22 36.15 10.08
C ASP A 759 -23.57 36.59 9.43
N TYR A 760 -23.97 35.94 8.33
CA TYR A 760 -25.12 36.31 7.50
C TYR A 760 -26.40 35.49 7.79
N GLY A 761 -26.57 35.04 9.03
CA GLY A 761 -27.78 34.34 9.47
C GLY A 761 -29.02 35.26 9.50
N PRO A 762 -30.26 34.71 9.40
CA PRO A 762 -31.47 35.52 9.35
C PRO A 762 -31.66 36.37 10.61
N ILE A 763 -31.82 37.68 10.40
CA ILE A 763 -32.15 38.65 11.45
C ILE A 763 -33.49 38.26 12.08
N LYS A 764 -33.55 38.27 13.43
CA LYS A 764 -34.78 37.94 14.15
C LYS A 764 -35.90 38.92 13.78
N PRO A 765 -37.15 38.46 13.54
CA PRO A 765 -38.28 39.37 13.43
C PRO A 765 -38.41 40.19 14.71
N ASN A 766 -38.53 41.51 14.56
CA ASN A 766 -38.43 42.43 15.68
C ASN A 766 -39.70 42.37 16.54
N ARG A 767 -39.57 42.38 17.87
CA ARG A 767 -40.72 42.28 18.80
C ARG A 767 -41.46 43.61 18.88
N HIS A 768 -42.56 43.79 18.13
CA HIS A 768 -43.60 44.79 18.43
C HIS A 768 -44.98 44.37 17.91
N SER A 769 -45.74 43.67 18.74
CA SER A 769 -47.17 43.92 19.00
C SER A 769 -47.62 42.95 20.10
N GLU A 770 -48.27 43.47 21.13
CA GLU A 770 -48.89 42.65 22.17
C GLU A 770 -50.38 42.39 21.84
N ASN A 771 -50.91 41.37 22.53
CA ASN A 771 -52.31 41.13 22.90
C ASN A 771 -53.10 40.03 22.17
N THR A 772 -53.75 39.21 23.02
CA THR A 772 -55.04 38.51 22.88
C THR A 772 -55.27 37.64 21.63
N GLU A 773 -55.75 36.39 21.74
CA GLU A 773 -56.58 35.82 22.81
C GLU A 773 -56.43 34.27 22.94
N GLU A 774 -57.08 33.74 23.98
CA GLU A 774 -57.49 32.37 24.34
C GLU A 774 -57.52 31.27 23.23
N THR A 775 -57.34 29.96 23.48
CA THR A 775 -57.21 29.10 24.69
C THR A 775 -56.41 27.80 24.32
N PHE A 776 -56.31 26.64 25.02
CA PHE A 776 -56.94 26.02 26.21
C PHE A 776 -55.96 25.03 26.93
N LEU A 777 -56.48 23.96 27.57
CA LEU A 777 -55.84 22.98 28.47
C LEU A 777 -56.57 21.60 28.34
N PRO A 778 -56.22 20.49 29.06
CA PRO A 778 -55.13 20.21 30.02
C PRO A 778 -54.20 19.04 29.52
N ASP A 779 -53.29 18.37 30.26
CA ASP A 779 -53.21 18.02 31.70
C ASP A 779 -51.79 17.78 32.28
N THR A 780 -51.71 17.66 33.62
CA THR A 780 -50.50 17.49 34.47
C THR A 780 -50.81 16.51 35.63
N PRO A 781 -50.02 16.31 36.73
CA PRO A 781 -48.63 16.68 37.09
C PRO A 781 -47.73 15.41 37.19
N THR A 782 -46.66 15.19 38.00
CA THR A 782 -45.97 15.80 39.19
C THR A 782 -44.49 15.29 39.15
N SER A 783 -43.46 15.75 39.89
CA SER A 783 -43.27 16.69 41.02
C SER A 783 -41.94 17.47 40.84
N SER A 784 -41.70 18.63 41.46
CA SER A 784 -41.24 18.90 42.85
C SER A 784 -39.94 18.17 43.27
N HIS A 785 -38.91 18.83 43.84
CA HIS A 785 -38.76 20.26 44.20
C HIS A 785 -37.27 20.68 44.40
N PHE A 786 -36.95 21.97 44.16
CA PHE A 786 -35.79 22.81 44.59
C PHE A 786 -34.33 22.26 44.58
N GLY A 787 -33.29 23.04 44.23
CA GLY A 787 -33.25 24.40 43.67
C GLY A 787 -31.89 25.12 43.81
N ASN A 788 -31.71 26.23 43.07
CA ASN A 788 -30.72 27.32 43.23
C ASN A 788 -29.18 27.08 43.12
N ARG A 789 -28.58 27.83 42.17
CA ARG A 789 -27.33 28.65 42.27
C ARG A 789 -25.93 27.99 42.37
N ASN A 790 -25.18 28.18 41.28
CA ASN A 790 -23.77 28.66 41.15
C ASN A 790 -23.15 29.41 42.37
N PRO A 791 -21.80 29.66 42.45
CA PRO A 791 -20.67 29.18 41.60
C PRO A 791 -19.39 28.75 42.39
N PHE A 792 -18.25 28.57 41.67
CA PHE A 792 -16.83 28.52 42.14
C PHE A 792 -16.32 27.29 42.90
N GLY A 793 -14.98 27.15 42.96
CA GLY A 793 -14.23 26.20 43.80
C GLY A 793 -13.77 24.91 43.08
N THR A 794 -12.69 24.89 42.29
CA THR A 794 -11.24 24.82 42.63
C THR A 794 -10.70 23.49 43.17
N ASP A 795 -9.76 22.93 42.39
CA ASP A 795 -8.56 22.16 42.79
C ASP A 795 -8.66 20.81 43.54
N ARG A 796 -7.82 19.88 43.03
CA ARG A 796 -7.08 18.81 43.75
C ARG A 796 -7.85 17.65 44.42
N SER A 797 -7.25 16.47 44.66
CA SER A 797 -6.24 15.66 43.94
C SER A 797 -5.97 14.39 44.75
N ILE A 798 -5.83 13.22 44.11
CA ILE A 798 -4.93 12.10 44.48
C ILE A 798 -4.87 11.66 45.97
N SER A 799 -5.44 10.49 46.28
CA SER A 799 -4.78 9.36 46.98
C SER A 799 -5.73 8.14 47.07
N VAL A 800 -5.30 6.92 46.69
CA VAL A 800 -4.77 5.84 47.55
C VAL A 800 -5.68 5.48 48.74
N GLY A 801 -6.16 4.23 48.93
CA GLY A 801 -6.02 3.01 48.13
C GLY A 801 -6.30 1.72 48.92
N SER A 802 -6.02 0.56 48.30
CA SER A 802 -5.71 -0.74 48.93
C SER A 802 -6.78 -1.52 49.73
N ARG A 803 -7.32 -2.60 49.13
CA ARG A 803 -7.19 -3.97 49.68
C ARG A 803 -7.57 -5.11 48.71
N LEU A 804 -6.79 -6.20 48.76
CA LEU A 804 -7.08 -7.57 48.28
C LEU A 804 -7.30 -8.47 49.53
N PRO A 805 -7.95 -9.64 49.42
CA PRO A 805 -7.36 -10.93 48.94
C PRO A 805 -8.12 -11.51 47.73
N ARG A 806 -7.59 -12.41 46.85
CA ARG A 806 -7.16 -13.83 47.01
C ARG A 806 -8.25 -14.79 47.53
N VAL A 807 -8.35 -16.08 47.14
CA VAL A 807 -8.08 -16.89 45.91
C VAL A 807 -8.29 -18.37 46.31
N SER A 808 -9.07 -19.14 45.54
CA SER A 808 -9.11 -20.62 45.44
C SER A 808 -10.39 -21.07 44.69
N ASP A 809 -10.54 -22.21 44.00
CA ASP A 809 -9.66 -23.15 43.24
C ASP A 809 -10.66 -23.96 42.36
N ALA A 810 -10.50 -24.19 41.04
CA ALA A 810 -9.52 -24.95 40.24
C ALA A 810 -9.99 -26.40 39.87
N ASN A 811 -9.75 -26.82 38.62
CA ASN A 811 -9.93 -28.18 38.02
C ASN A 811 -11.40 -28.66 37.83
N SER A 812 -11.79 -29.45 36.82
CA SER A 812 -11.16 -30.08 35.61
C SER A 812 -12.30 -30.32 34.56
N MET A 813 -12.20 -30.99 33.39
CA MET A 813 -11.18 -31.84 32.72
C MET A 813 -11.33 -31.71 31.16
N GLU A 814 -10.98 -32.74 30.38
CA GLU A 814 -11.07 -32.87 28.92
C GLU A 814 -12.08 -33.98 28.52
N ASP A 815 -12.65 -33.96 27.30
CA ASP A 815 -12.61 -35.12 26.34
C ASP A 815 -13.45 -34.95 25.03
N GLU A 816 -12.83 -35.40 23.94
CA GLU A 816 -13.22 -35.89 22.58
C GLU A 816 -14.58 -35.68 21.84
N TYR A 817 -14.59 -36.19 20.59
CA TYR A 817 -15.59 -36.08 19.51
C TYR A 817 -16.81 -37.04 19.66
N LEU A 818 -17.99 -36.63 19.16
CA LEU A 818 -18.71 -37.24 17.99
C LEU A 818 -20.16 -36.73 17.80
N GLN A 819 -20.63 -36.75 16.55
CA GLN A 819 -22.06 -36.74 16.15
C GLN A 819 -22.46 -38.19 15.72
N PRO A 820 -23.63 -38.50 15.07
CA PRO A 820 -24.89 -37.77 14.85
C PRO A 820 -26.15 -38.65 15.14
N LYS A 821 -27.29 -38.33 14.49
CA LYS A 821 -28.51 -39.15 14.17
C LYS A 821 -29.75 -38.98 15.06
N ASN A 822 -31.01 -39.17 14.58
CA ASN A 822 -31.63 -39.02 13.24
C ASN A 822 -33.17 -39.15 13.39
N ALA A 823 -33.96 -38.39 12.61
CA ALA A 823 -35.32 -38.74 12.13
C ALA A 823 -35.76 -37.66 11.10
N LEU A 824 -35.83 -37.94 9.79
CA LEU A 824 -36.95 -38.57 9.04
C LEU A 824 -38.15 -37.62 8.82
N GLU A 825 -38.63 -37.36 7.60
CA GLU A 825 -38.11 -37.68 6.25
C GLU A 825 -38.80 -36.81 5.16
N PRO A 826 -38.13 -36.43 4.05
CA PRO A 826 -38.78 -35.90 2.84
C PRO A 826 -39.12 -37.02 1.83
N THR A 827 -39.87 -36.72 0.77
CA THR A 827 -40.06 -37.64 -0.37
C THR A 827 -39.56 -37.04 -1.70
N GLU A 828 -39.11 -37.91 -2.60
CA GLU A 828 -38.16 -37.59 -3.67
C GLU A 828 -38.72 -37.63 -5.11
N ASN A 829 -37.86 -37.34 -6.08
CA ASN A 829 -37.74 -38.13 -7.30
C ASN A 829 -36.32 -37.99 -7.92
N GLY A 830 -35.56 -39.09 -8.10
CA GLY A 830 -34.25 -39.08 -8.78
C GLY A 830 -33.54 -40.44 -8.94
N THR A 831 -32.82 -40.65 -10.06
CA THR A 831 -31.93 -41.79 -10.45
C THR A 831 -31.31 -41.47 -11.85
N VAL A 832 -30.13 -41.85 -12.38
CA VAL A 832 -28.89 -42.63 -12.05
C VAL A 832 -29.00 -44.18 -11.91
N TYR A 833 -28.00 -45.04 -12.22
CA TYR A 833 -26.54 -44.90 -12.47
C TYR A 833 -25.96 -46.00 -13.43
N THR A 834 -24.82 -45.72 -14.13
CA THR A 834 -23.73 -46.67 -14.55
C THR A 834 -24.03 -47.79 -15.62
N PRO A 835 -23.09 -48.70 -15.99
CA PRO A 835 -21.78 -48.50 -16.68
C PRO A 835 -21.50 -49.49 -17.87
N VAL A 836 -20.36 -49.35 -18.59
CA VAL A 836 -19.76 -50.40 -19.45
C VAL A 836 -18.21 -50.36 -19.40
N ILE A 837 -17.55 -51.53 -19.51
CA ILE A 837 -16.09 -51.75 -19.52
C ILE A 837 -15.69 -52.61 -20.73
N VAL A 838 -14.50 -52.41 -21.31
CA VAL A 838 -13.73 -53.45 -22.02
C VAL A 838 -12.25 -53.34 -21.64
N ASN A 839 -11.58 -54.48 -21.43
CA ASN A 839 -10.18 -54.57 -20.97
C ASN A 839 -9.19 -54.82 -22.13
N SER A 840 -7.94 -54.37 -21.97
CA SER A 840 -6.76 -55.19 -22.33
C SER A 840 -5.48 -54.67 -21.65
N ASN A 841 -5.07 -55.33 -20.57
CA ASN A 841 -3.66 -55.47 -20.17
C ASN A 841 -3.09 -56.69 -20.94
N PRO A 842 -1.77 -56.83 -21.17
CA PRO A 842 -0.85 -57.18 -20.08
C PRO A 842 0.61 -56.66 -20.22
N GLU A 843 1.47 -57.21 -19.34
CA GLU A 843 2.93 -57.31 -19.41
C GLU A 843 3.81 -56.08 -19.09
N SER A 844 4.38 -56.14 -17.87
CA SER A 844 5.69 -55.58 -17.53
C SER A 844 6.79 -56.63 -17.76
N PRO A 845 7.96 -56.19 -18.26
CA PRO A 845 9.23 -56.30 -17.51
C PRO A 845 9.81 -54.89 -17.27
N SER A 846 10.55 -54.54 -16.21
CA SER A 846 11.55 -55.21 -15.37
C SER A 846 12.98 -55.26 -15.94
N HIS A 847 13.95 -54.96 -15.05
CA HIS A 847 15.41 -54.95 -15.18
C HIS A 847 16.13 -53.92 -16.07
N ASP A 848 17.04 -53.20 -15.41
CA ASP A 848 18.46 -52.95 -15.77
C ASP A 848 18.90 -52.98 -17.24
N TYR A 849 19.72 -51.99 -17.63
CA TYR A 849 21.15 -52.24 -17.84
C TYR A 849 21.97 -50.94 -17.77
N LEU A 850 23.20 -51.05 -17.24
CA LEU A 850 24.22 -49.99 -17.39
C LEU A 850 24.70 -49.92 -18.86
N ASN A 851 25.11 -48.72 -19.31
CA ASN A 851 26.50 -48.42 -19.70
C ASN A 851 26.59 -47.15 -20.58
N ASP A 852 27.29 -46.13 -20.08
CA ASP A 852 28.24 -45.36 -20.91
C ASP A 852 29.43 -46.30 -21.23
N PRO A 853 30.03 -46.29 -22.44
CA PRO A 853 31.38 -45.69 -22.50
C PRO A 853 31.87 -45.16 -23.87
N TYR A 854 32.88 -44.27 -23.81
CA TYR A 854 33.79 -43.75 -24.87
C TYR A 854 33.16 -42.85 -25.96
N GLN A 855 33.53 -41.57 -26.12
CA GLN A 855 34.84 -40.92 -26.45
C GLN A 855 35.35 -41.04 -27.91
N LYS A 856 36.13 -40.01 -28.31
CA LYS A 856 36.96 -39.83 -29.54
C LYS A 856 36.17 -39.39 -30.80
N LEU A 857 36.65 -38.51 -31.69
CA LEU A 857 37.85 -37.64 -31.78
C LEU A 857 37.39 -36.17 -32.05
N LEU A 858 38.04 -35.07 -31.62
CA LEU A 858 39.43 -34.56 -31.72
C LEU A 858 39.84 -33.93 -33.08
N LYS A 859 40.11 -32.60 -33.05
CA LYS A 859 40.86 -31.75 -34.03
C LYS A 859 40.16 -31.51 -35.39
N THR A 860 40.38 -30.43 -36.16
CA THR A 860 41.27 -29.21 -36.12
C THR A 860 40.55 -28.10 -36.94
N GLN A 861 40.80 -26.78 -36.90
CA GLN A 861 41.80 -25.87 -36.29
C GLN A 861 41.07 -24.69 -35.58
N GLN A 862 41.61 -23.61 -35.00
CA GLN A 862 42.96 -23.00 -34.83
C GLN A 862 43.54 -22.12 -35.99
N ASN A 863 43.25 -20.80 -35.98
CA ASN A 863 44.23 -19.68 -36.04
C ASN A 863 43.56 -18.27 -36.04
N GLU A 864 44.23 -17.29 -35.37
CA GLU A 864 44.47 -15.86 -35.73
C GLU A 864 43.30 -14.94 -36.19
N THR A 865 43.21 -13.62 -35.90
CA THR A 865 43.95 -12.60 -35.10
C THR A 865 42.90 -11.51 -34.74
N GLU A 866 42.81 -10.92 -33.55
CA GLU A 866 43.70 -9.93 -32.90
C GLU A 866 43.74 -8.52 -33.55
N THR A 867 43.62 -7.47 -32.71
CA THR A 867 43.70 -6.01 -32.99
C THR A 867 42.57 -5.35 -33.81
N ALA A 868 42.23 -4.07 -33.64
CA ALA A 868 42.27 -3.17 -32.46
C ALA A 868 41.54 -1.84 -32.77
N PHE A 869 40.77 -1.28 -31.82
CA PHE A 869 40.87 0.11 -31.35
C PHE A 869 39.95 0.36 -30.14
#